data_AF-A0A9P1D1S9-F1
#
_entry.id   AF-A0A9P1D1S9-F1
#
_cell.length_a   1.000
_cell.length_b   1.000
_cell.length_c   1.000
_cell.angle_alpha   90.00
_cell.angle_beta   90.00
_cell.angle_gamma   90.00
#
_symmetry.space_group_name_H-M   'P 1'
#
loop_
_entity.id
_entity.type
_entity.pdbx_description
1 polymer ?
#
loop_
_entity_poly.entity_id
_entity_poly.type
_entity_poly.pdbx_seq_one_letter_code
_entity_poly.pdbx_strand_id
1 'polypeptide(L)'
;MLMRFEKTCAIDDQRVDLVLSAPHGYHPQQPALNGVHNGNAAVSVAAGTSVDLRLLLTTQSGHQATPMMLSKLYVSIFDQEDGRGLSGLGKVAVRGFEVVIFANGTRVPSWTLPNTEQHGAWVVPVGPRVLFLFRYVTKLVITLAAPEGGHTFYISLHTPDAEAYTESKTSKTHWHRSTAPALEGPVERAHNACAMLGRFRPPAWPWLTRPLPVPMRVRRRGACSSLRGLQKGRLCAVPLAVTAVVKRCRAERRGSSSLAAHKGAVDHYGLLGLRRFTHDATEIQAAYQAARHVAQELKSSPAVLQRLEEAMKVLENEEQREHYDAALRTTAEPSTAEPVPKGQLAAEANVVPGSQKVYVKTFGCQHNQSDGEYMMGQLAMHGYTLVDSLDAADICVVNSCTVKNPAESRGLHLVNEATRQKKQVVLAGCVPSGDRSLPKKLPHVSMLHVTQLDRIVDVVEEASRGRVCTLLEKKKEGKSSALPSLSLPKVRQDRFTEIITINAGCLNFCTYCKTRMARGTVKSYSVEEIVARAQEAAEEGVCHIELASEDMGAYGVDIGSNIGELLLRLSDALPPQVMLRTGMTNPPYIMQHLDSVIEALQRPNIYSFMHVPVQSGSNAVLKHMKRKYSVEEFQHLVDRLRDAIPDIYLLTDVICGYPTETEEDWQMTLDLVKRCNFHGVYSSRFFARSGTPAARLPQLPHAVTKRRYQELCALDACNDRHLALLGRTERVWFAGSDETRHQTLGRSKNFAKVLVPQDDALLGQSALVEIQKTCVQHVEGRVVTSDHR
;
A
#
# COMPACT_ATOMS: atom_id res chain seq x y z
N MET A 1 5.44 51.74 13.79
CA MET A 1 5.46 50.75 14.90
C MET A 1 6.37 49.59 14.51
N LEU A 2 7.12 49.02 15.45
CA LEU A 2 7.93 47.81 15.23
C LEU A 2 7.35 46.68 16.09
N MET A 3 6.86 45.62 15.46
CA MET A 3 6.36 44.43 16.14
C MET A 3 7.29 43.26 15.83
N ARG A 4 7.96 42.74 16.87
CA ARG A 4 8.84 41.57 16.76
C ARG A 4 8.06 40.32 17.16
N PHE A 5 8.04 39.34 16.27
CA PHE A 5 7.39 38.05 16.47
C PHE A 5 8.47 37.02 16.78
N GLU A 6 9.01 37.13 17.99
CA GLU A 6 10.08 36.25 18.49
C GLU A 6 9.65 34.79 18.45
N LYS A 7 10.54 33.89 18.00
CA LYS A 7 10.32 32.43 17.97
C LYS A 7 9.16 31.99 17.05
N THR A 8 8.97 32.63 15.90
CA THR A 8 7.87 32.28 14.98
C THR A 8 8.09 30.97 14.21
N CYS A 9 9.35 30.59 13.93
CA CYS A 9 9.70 29.25 13.46
C CYS A 9 11.16 28.89 13.78
N ALA A 10 11.50 27.61 13.60
CA ALA A 10 12.87 27.15 13.40
C ALA A 10 13.02 26.70 11.93
N ILE A 11 14.17 26.95 11.33
CA ILE A 11 14.52 26.53 9.97
C ILE A 11 15.98 26.07 10.01
N ASP A 12 16.26 24.83 9.59
CA ASP A 12 17.61 24.24 9.60
C ASP A 12 18.32 24.42 10.96
N ASP A 13 17.61 24.09 12.05
CA ASP A 13 17.95 24.32 13.47
C ASP A 13 18.21 25.78 13.91
N GLN A 14 18.12 26.77 13.00
CA GLN A 14 18.24 28.18 13.33
C GLN A 14 16.90 28.78 13.76
N ARG A 15 16.91 29.60 14.82
CA ARG A 15 15.74 30.39 15.22
C ARG A 15 15.59 31.62 14.35
N VAL A 16 14.38 31.80 13.84
CA VAL A 16 14.02 32.86 12.90
C VAL A 16 12.99 33.76 13.55
N ASP A 17 13.36 35.03 13.71
CA ASP A 17 12.45 36.07 14.15
C ASP A 17 11.91 36.83 12.94
N LEU A 18 10.58 36.93 12.86
CA LEU A 18 9.89 37.84 11.96
C LEU A 18 9.81 39.22 12.60
N VAL A 19 10.34 40.24 11.92
CA VAL A 19 10.13 41.65 12.30
C VAL A 19 9.14 42.28 11.34
N LEU A 20 7.97 42.69 11.86
CA LEU A 20 7.04 43.56 11.13
C LEU A 20 7.36 45.02 11.46
N SER A 21 7.67 45.81 10.43
CA SER A 21 7.81 47.25 10.51
C SER A 21 6.73 47.95 9.70
N ALA A 22 5.88 48.72 10.37
CA ALA A 22 5.00 49.71 9.77
C ALA A 22 5.67 51.09 9.90
N PRO A 23 6.30 51.64 8.84
CA PRO A 23 7.20 52.79 8.96
C PRO A 23 6.48 54.14 9.13
N HIS A 24 5.31 54.31 8.52
CA HIS A 24 4.53 55.55 8.55
C HIS A 24 3.01 55.25 8.61
N GLY A 25 2.21 56.19 9.11
CA GLY A 25 0.74 56.23 8.94
C GLY A 25 -0.10 55.17 9.65
N TYR A 26 0.47 54.29 10.48
CA TYR A 26 -0.32 53.22 11.10
C TYR A 26 -1.19 53.72 12.27
N HIS A 27 -2.50 53.71 12.05
CA HIS A 27 -3.53 54.01 13.05
C HIS A 27 -4.48 52.79 13.18
N PRO A 28 -4.29 51.92 14.19
CA PRO A 28 -5.14 50.74 14.38
C PRO A 28 -6.52 51.10 14.95
N GLN A 29 -7.55 50.36 14.55
CA GLN A 29 -8.90 50.50 15.11
C GLN A 29 -8.98 49.94 16.53
N GLN A 30 -8.40 48.76 16.74
CA GLN A 30 -8.33 48.06 18.03
C GLN A 30 -6.86 47.90 18.45
N PRO A 31 -6.25 48.89 19.13
CA PRO A 31 -4.84 48.83 19.52
C PRO A 31 -4.47 47.59 20.34
N ALA A 32 -5.41 47.05 21.12
CA ALA A 32 -5.24 45.89 21.99
C ALA A 32 -5.19 44.53 21.25
N LEU A 33 -5.61 44.46 19.98
CA LEU A 33 -5.51 43.26 19.15
C LEU A 33 -4.20 43.18 18.35
N ASN A 34 -3.29 44.16 18.49
CA ASN A 34 -1.99 44.14 17.83
C ASN A 34 -0.98 43.33 18.65
N GLY A 35 -0.69 42.11 18.22
CA GLY A 35 0.19 41.21 18.96
C GLY A 35 0.35 39.83 18.35
N VAL A 36 0.92 38.91 19.13
CA VAL A 36 1.04 37.49 18.77
C VAL A 36 -0.12 36.73 19.39
N HIS A 37 -0.99 36.13 18.58
CA HIS A 37 -2.17 35.38 19.04
C HIS A 37 -2.16 33.99 18.40
N ASN A 38 -2.04 32.95 19.23
CA ASN A 38 -2.00 31.54 18.82
C ASN A 38 -0.98 31.25 17.69
N GLY A 39 0.22 31.85 17.78
CA GLY A 39 1.29 31.73 16.78
C GLY A 39 1.18 32.65 15.56
N ASN A 40 0.08 33.40 15.42
CA ASN A 40 -0.17 34.31 14.30
C ASN A 40 0.10 35.77 14.69
N ALA A 41 0.51 36.59 13.73
CA ALA A 41 0.65 38.02 13.89
C ALA A 41 -0.67 38.74 13.57
N ALA A 42 -1.29 39.37 14.57
CA ALA A 42 -2.53 40.12 14.41
C ALA A 42 -2.27 41.62 14.20
N VAL A 43 -2.94 42.22 13.22
CA VAL A 43 -2.79 43.62 12.80
C VAL A 43 -4.16 44.24 12.54
N SER A 44 -4.60 45.15 13.41
CA SER A 44 -5.87 45.87 13.29
C SER A 44 -5.72 47.12 12.40
N VAL A 45 -6.55 47.26 11.38
CA VAL A 45 -6.50 48.35 10.38
C VAL A 45 -7.82 49.13 10.40
N ALA A 46 -7.74 50.46 10.58
CA ALA A 46 -8.91 51.32 10.65
C ALA A 46 -9.63 51.50 9.31
N ALA A 47 -10.95 51.69 9.37
CA ALA A 47 -11.79 51.90 8.18
C ALA A 47 -11.31 53.09 7.33
N GLY A 48 -11.26 52.89 6.02
CA GLY A 48 -10.73 53.86 5.06
C GLY A 48 -9.20 53.98 5.03
N THR A 49 -8.46 53.12 5.74
CA THR A 49 -6.98 53.20 5.84
C THR A 49 -6.26 51.98 5.26
N SER A 50 -4.95 52.10 5.10
CA SER A 50 -4.06 50.99 4.75
C SER A 50 -2.70 51.12 5.45
N VAL A 51 -1.99 49.99 5.59
CA VAL A 51 -0.68 49.90 6.23
C VAL A 51 0.27 49.01 5.42
N ASP A 52 1.45 49.54 5.11
CA ASP A 52 2.57 48.79 4.55
C ASP A 52 3.35 48.07 5.66
N LEU A 53 3.19 46.75 5.75
CA LEU A 53 3.99 45.88 6.60
C LEU A 53 5.25 45.43 5.84
N ARG A 54 6.41 45.84 6.34
CA ARG A 54 7.71 45.31 5.90
C ARG A 54 8.06 44.10 6.74
N LEU A 55 8.15 42.93 6.11
CA LEU A 55 8.59 41.68 6.71
C LEU A 55 10.11 41.55 6.50
N LEU A 56 10.84 41.40 7.60
CA LEU A 56 12.26 41.04 7.60
C LEU A 56 12.43 39.68 8.28
N LEU A 57 13.14 38.77 7.61
CA LEU A 57 13.52 37.46 8.13
C LEU A 57 14.91 37.58 8.72
N THR A 58 15.05 37.37 10.03
CA THR A 58 16.34 37.54 10.72
C THR A 58 16.66 36.41 11.67
N THR A 59 17.93 35.99 11.69
CA THR A 59 18.45 34.99 12.64
C THR A 59 19.12 35.66 13.83
N GLN A 60 18.99 35.07 15.03
CA GLN A 60 19.69 35.55 16.22
C GLN A 60 21.09 34.93 16.32
N SER A 61 22.12 35.76 16.13
CA SER A 61 23.52 35.44 16.44
C SER A 61 24.13 36.53 17.33
N GLY A 62 23.53 36.73 18.51
CA GLY A 62 23.85 37.81 19.43
C GLY A 62 22.98 39.05 19.21
N HIS A 63 23.49 40.24 19.57
CA HIS A 63 22.71 41.49 19.60
C HIS A 63 22.49 42.15 18.21
N GLN A 64 22.93 41.55 17.11
CA GLN A 64 22.63 42.01 15.75
C GLN A 64 21.80 40.98 14.99
N ALA A 65 20.80 41.48 14.26
CA ALA A 65 19.85 40.68 13.49
C ALA A 65 20.29 40.62 12.03
N THR A 66 20.68 39.45 11.55
CA THR A 66 21.24 39.26 10.20
C THR A 66 20.15 38.82 9.23
N PRO A 67 19.98 39.48 8.06
CA PRO A 67 19.00 39.06 7.06
C PRO A 67 19.31 37.67 6.49
N MET A 68 18.29 36.83 6.37
CA MET A 68 18.39 35.46 5.83
C MET A 68 17.61 35.32 4.52
N MET A 69 18.09 34.48 3.60
CA MET A 69 17.40 34.14 2.34
C MET A 69 16.76 32.75 2.45
N LEU A 70 15.44 32.68 2.26
CA LEU A 70 14.70 31.41 2.28
C LEU A 70 14.31 30.95 0.87
N SER A 71 14.61 29.69 0.55
CA SER A 71 14.29 29.08 -0.75
C SER A 71 12.78 29.05 -1.03
N LYS A 72 11.96 28.85 0.00
CA LYS A 72 10.48 28.86 -0.01
C LYS A 72 9.96 29.47 1.29
N LEU A 73 8.90 30.28 1.22
CA LEU A 73 8.16 30.77 2.39
C LEU A 73 6.67 30.81 2.06
N TYR A 74 5.83 30.15 2.86
CA TYR A 74 4.40 30.33 2.82
C TYR A 74 3.99 31.44 3.79
N VAL A 75 3.15 32.36 3.33
CA VAL A 75 2.47 33.35 4.19
C VAL A 75 0.98 33.15 4.02
N SER A 76 0.25 32.96 5.11
CA SER A 76 -1.21 32.97 5.10
C SER A 76 -1.72 34.23 5.74
N ILE A 77 -2.80 34.81 5.18
CA ILE A 77 -3.47 35.99 5.75
C ILE A 77 -4.97 35.71 5.78
N PHE A 78 -5.61 35.97 6.91
CA PHE A 78 -7.04 35.79 7.10
C PHE A 78 -7.62 36.85 8.03
N ASP A 79 -8.95 37.01 7.98
CA ASP A 79 -9.72 37.76 8.96
C ASP A 79 -10.49 36.76 9.84
N GLN A 80 -10.76 37.12 11.10
CA GLN A 80 -11.60 36.36 12.03
C GLN A 80 -12.79 37.16 12.59
N GLU A 81 -12.94 38.45 12.26
CA GLU A 81 -13.96 39.35 12.80
C GLU A 81 -15.11 39.67 11.82
N ASP A 82 -15.77 38.66 11.22
CA ASP A 82 -17.25 38.62 11.23
C ASP A 82 -17.86 37.35 10.62
N GLY A 83 -18.96 36.87 11.22
CA GLY A 83 -19.82 35.82 10.68
C GLY A 83 -20.84 36.34 9.64
N ARG A 84 -20.48 37.37 8.86
CA ARG A 84 -21.38 38.11 7.97
C ARG A 84 -21.04 37.89 6.50
N GLY A 85 -22.05 37.79 5.65
CA GLY A 85 -21.88 37.43 4.25
C GLY A 85 -21.38 38.57 3.36
N LEU A 86 -20.23 38.35 2.71
CA LEU A 86 -19.82 38.92 1.41
C LEU A 86 -20.22 40.38 1.11
N SER A 87 -20.00 41.28 2.07
CA SER A 87 -20.16 42.73 1.92
C SER A 87 -19.20 43.44 2.87
N GLY A 88 -18.44 44.43 2.40
CA GLY A 88 -17.30 44.98 3.15
C GLY A 88 -16.08 44.05 3.17
N LEU A 89 -15.46 43.80 2.01
CA LEU A 89 -14.28 42.93 1.91
C LEU A 89 -12.97 43.72 2.09
N GLY A 90 -12.24 43.38 3.16
CA GLY A 90 -10.85 43.79 3.35
C GLY A 90 -9.96 43.42 2.16
N LYS A 91 -8.92 44.21 1.90
CA LYS A 91 -8.04 44.07 0.72
C LYS A 91 -6.59 43.86 1.14
N VAL A 92 -6.02 42.71 0.77
CA VAL A 92 -4.57 42.47 0.84
C VAL A 92 -3.97 42.86 -0.51
N ALA A 93 -2.81 43.51 -0.49
CA ALA A 93 -1.96 43.77 -1.64
C ALA A 93 -0.50 43.38 -1.32
N VAL A 94 0.18 42.67 -2.22
CA VAL A 94 1.57 42.21 -2.00
C VAL A 94 2.45 42.68 -3.15
N ARG A 95 3.70 43.07 -2.86
CA ARG A 95 4.66 43.65 -3.83
C ARG A 95 6.06 43.02 -3.77
N GLY A 96 6.70 42.85 -4.93
CA GLY A 96 8.15 42.64 -5.07
C GLY A 96 8.66 41.19 -5.13
N PHE A 97 8.07 40.32 -5.95
CA PHE A 97 8.44 38.89 -6.07
C PHE A 97 7.94 38.28 -7.41
N GLU A 98 8.51 37.15 -7.85
CA GLU A 98 8.39 36.66 -9.23
C GLU A 98 7.12 35.86 -9.58
N VAL A 99 6.51 35.18 -8.60
CA VAL A 99 5.41 34.21 -8.80
C VAL A 99 4.39 34.30 -7.67
N VAL A 100 3.09 34.35 -8.01
CA VAL A 100 1.99 34.07 -7.07
C VAL A 100 1.52 32.63 -7.24
N ILE A 101 1.19 31.98 -6.12
CA ILE A 101 0.35 30.78 -6.10
C ILE A 101 -0.86 31.07 -5.22
N PHE A 102 -2.06 30.85 -5.75
CA PHE A 102 -3.33 31.02 -5.04
C PHE A 102 -3.73 29.75 -4.27
N ALA A 103 -4.73 29.85 -3.39
CA ALA A 103 -5.22 28.74 -2.56
C ALA A 103 -5.76 27.51 -3.33
N ASN A 104 -5.97 27.64 -4.65
CA ASN A 104 -6.36 26.56 -5.56
C ASN A 104 -5.17 25.98 -6.37
N GLY A 105 -3.93 26.34 -6.04
CA GLY A 105 -2.72 25.88 -6.72
C GLY A 105 -2.39 26.58 -8.05
N THR A 106 -3.22 27.50 -8.55
CA THR A 106 -2.94 28.24 -9.79
C THR A 106 -1.65 29.06 -9.62
N ARG A 107 -0.64 28.74 -10.43
CA ARG A 107 0.58 29.54 -10.58
C ARG A 107 0.35 30.64 -11.61
N VAL A 108 0.76 31.86 -11.30
CA VAL A 108 0.81 32.95 -12.29
C VAL A 108 2.23 33.55 -12.30
N PRO A 109 2.97 33.46 -13.42
CA PRO A 109 4.22 34.20 -13.61
C PRO A 109 3.97 35.71 -13.65
N SER A 110 4.91 36.49 -13.09
CA SER A 110 4.82 37.96 -13.01
C SER A 110 4.67 38.71 -14.35
N TRP A 111 4.92 38.07 -15.50
CA TRP A 111 4.92 38.68 -16.83
C TRP A 111 3.65 38.43 -17.68
N THR A 112 2.66 37.69 -17.18
CA THR A 112 1.50 37.20 -17.99
C THR A 112 0.13 37.60 -17.43
N LEU A 113 -0.03 38.84 -16.96
CA LEU A 113 -1.33 39.43 -16.66
C LEU A 113 -1.44 40.88 -17.19
N PRO A 114 -2.67 41.43 -17.35
CA PRO A 114 -2.88 42.74 -17.94
C PRO A 114 -2.15 43.86 -17.18
N ASN A 115 -1.42 44.68 -17.92
CA ASN A 115 -0.72 45.85 -17.40
C ASN A 115 -1.71 47.01 -17.17
N THR A 116 -2.52 46.93 -16.12
CA THR A 116 -3.36 48.06 -15.68
C THR A 116 -2.50 49.08 -14.92
N GLU A 117 -2.39 50.27 -15.49
CA GLU A 117 -1.51 51.34 -15.01
C GLU A 117 -1.98 51.94 -13.67
N GLN A 118 -1.56 51.35 -12.55
CA GLN A 118 -0.93 52.04 -11.42
C GLN A 118 -0.57 51.07 -10.28
N HIS A 119 0.73 50.90 -10.05
CA HIS A 119 1.35 50.09 -8.98
C HIS A 119 0.95 48.61 -8.96
N GLY A 120 1.78 47.74 -9.55
CA GLY A 120 1.63 46.27 -9.51
C GLY A 120 1.47 45.74 -8.08
N ALA A 121 0.22 45.51 -7.69
CA ALA A 121 -0.19 45.13 -6.35
C ALA A 121 -1.40 44.19 -6.45
N TRP A 122 -1.24 42.96 -5.97
CA TRP A 122 -2.26 41.92 -6.08
C TRP A 122 -3.41 42.15 -5.09
N VAL A 123 -4.41 42.95 -5.47
CA VAL A 123 -5.59 43.23 -4.63
C VAL A 123 -6.49 42.00 -4.54
N VAL A 124 -6.33 41.21 -3.48
CA VAL A 124 -7.18 40.06 -3.17
C VAL A 124 -8.22 40.46 -2.12
N PRO A 125 -9.54 40.25 -2.37
CA PRO A 125 -10.55 40.40 -1.33
C PRO A 125 -10.39 39.28 -0.29
N VAL A 126 -10.31 39.65 0.99
CA VAL A 126 -10.07 38.71 2.08
C VAL A 126 -11.34 37.96 2.42
N GLY A 127 -11.50 36.79 1.80
CA GLY A 127 -12.33 35.70 2.31
C GLY A 127 -11.66 34.98 3.50
N PRO A 128 -12.22 33.84 3.96
CA PRO A 128 -11.87 33.24 5.25
C PRO A 128 -10.42 32.78 5.39
N ARG A 129 -9.68 32.56 4.28
CA ARG A 129 -8.21 32.43 4.30
C ARG A 129 -7.60 32.67 2.91
N VAL A 130 -6.52 33.45 2.86
CA VAL A 130 -5.64 33.59 1.70
C VAL A 130 -4.29 32.95 2.03
N LEU A 131 -3.64 32.34 1.02
CA LEU A 131 -2.31 31.75 1.12
C LEU A 131 -1.46 32.23 -0.06
N PHE A 132 -0.21 32.57 0.22
CA PHE A 132 0.80 32.96 -0.76
C PHE A 132 2.04 32.08 -0.58
N LEU A 133 2.58 31.51 -1.66
CA LEU A 133 3.92 30.91 -1.65
C LEU A 133 4.91 31.85 -2.35
N PHE A 134 5.97 32.22 -1.65
CA PHE A 134 7.11 32.95 -2.17
C PHE A 134 8.34 32.04 -2.30
N ARG A 135 9.30 32.45 -3.12
CA ARG A 135 10.61 31.78 -3.28
C ARG A 135 11.74 32.81 -3.16
N TYR A 136 12.91 32.35 -2.74
CA TYR A 136 14.16 33.14 -2.63
C TYR A 136 14.00 34.46 -1.84
N VAL A 137 13.24 34.43 -0.74
CA VAL A 137 12.85 35.63 0.01
C VAL A 137 13.92 36.07 0.99
N THR A 138 14.36 37.32 0.90
CA THR A 138 15.14 38.03 1.93
C THR A 138 14.32 39.11 2.66
N LYS A 139 13.31 39.66 1.99
CA LYS A 139 12.46 40.75 2.45
C LYS A 139 11.15 40.71 1.66
N LEU A 140 10.04 41.00 2.34
CA LEU A 140 8.70 41.02 1.72
C LEU A 140 7.94 42.28 2.18
N VAL A 141 7.04 42.80 1.33
CA VAL A 141 6.18 43.94 1.68
C VAL A 141 4.73 43.58 1.38
N ILE A 142 3.89 43.68 2.42
CA ILE A 142 2.46 43.36 2.42
C ILE A 142 1.70 44.62 2.82
N THR A 143 0.92 45.18 1.91
CA THR A 143 -0.04 46.24 2.19
C THR A 143 -1.35 45.60 2.65
N LEU A 144 -1.83 45.94 3.84
CA LEU A 144 -3.17 45.60 4.31
C LEU A 144 -4.07 46.84 4.20
N ALA A 145 -5.27 46.71 3.65
CA ALA A 145 -6.21 47.81 3.49
C ALA A 145 -7.62 47.43 3.93
N ALA A 146 -8.27 48.35 4.65
CA ALA A 146 -9.63 48.21 5.17
C ALA A 146 -10.52 49.28 4.48
N PRO A 147 -11.05 49.00 3.27
CA PRO A 147 -11.75 50.02 2.47
C PRO A 147 -13.14 50.34 3.00
N GLU A 148 -13.83 49.36 3.58
CA GLU A 148 -15.20 49.41 4.07
C GLU A 148 -15.24 48.63 5.38
N GLY A 149 -15.58 49.27 6.51
CA GLY A 149 -15.34 48.67 7.82
C GLY A 149 -13.86 48.68 8.22
N GLY A 150 -13.58 48.38 9.48
CA GLY A 150 -12.22 48.17 10.00
C GLY A 150 -12.04 46.69 10.33
N HIS A 151 -10.83 46.18 10.17
CA HIS A 151 -10.55 44.73 10.10
C HIS A 151 -9.34 44.35 10.96
N THR A 152 -9.32 43.12 11.47
CA THR A 152 -8.17 42.55 12.19
C THR A 152 -7.59 41.38 11.42
N PHE A 153 -6.52 41.65 10.68
CA PHE A 153 -5.86 40.64 9.84
C PHE A 153 -4.87 39.81 10.65
N TYR A 154 -4.94 38.50 10.51
CA TYR A 154 -4.05 37.52 11.13
C TYR A 154 -3.11 36.96 10.06
N ILE A 155 -1.80 36.95 10.36
CA ILE A 155 -0.75 36.50 9.44
C ILE A 155 -0.02 35.29 10.04
N SER A 156 0.02 34.17 9.31
CA SER A 156 0.82 32.97 9.63
C SER A 156 2.02 32.87 8.69
N LEU A 157 3.16 32.38 9.20
CA LEU A 157 4.30 31.92 8.38
C LEU A 157 4.42 30.41 8.47
N HIS A 158 4.73 29.75 7.36
CA HIS A 158 5.09 28.33 7.33
C HIS A 158 6.25 28.07 6.36
N THR A 159 7.10 27.11 6.69
CA THR A 159 8.19 26.61 5.85
C THR A 159 8.09 25.08 5.72
N PRO A 160 8.65 24.47 4.66
CA PRO A 160 8.29 23.10 4.30
C PRO A 160 8.79 22.03 5.28
N ASP A 161 9.87 22.33 6.02
CA ASP A 161 10.75 21.31 6.61
C ASP A 161 10.76 21.30 8.15
N ALA A 162 9.81 22.00 8.79
CA ALA A 162 9.87 22.33 10.23
C ALA A 162 8.60 21.99 11.04
N GLU A 163 8.31 20.70 11.25
CA GLU A 163 7.64 20.25 12.48
C GLU A 163 7.89 18.75 12.79
N ALA A 164 9.10 18.44 13.27
CA ALA A 164 9.45 17.14 13.85
C ALA A 164 10.28 17.36 15.12
N TYR A 165 9.88 16.73 16.25
CA TYR A 165 10.44 16.92 17.61
C TYR A 165 10.29 18.36 18.16
N THR A 166 10.04 18.66 19.45
CA THR A 166 9.57 17.94 20.67
C THR A 166 9.02 19.04 21.62
N GLU A 167 8.50 18.86 22.85
CA GLU A 167 8.73 17.87 23.91
C GLU A 167 7.66 17.97 25.02
N SER A 168 7.47 16.91 25.82
CA SER A 168 7.34 17.10 27.27
C SER A 168 7.94 15.90 28.02
N LYS A 169 8.91 16.17 28.92
CA LYS A 169 9.55 15.16 29.78
C LYS A 169 8.83 15.06 31.12
N THR A 170 8.93 13.89 31.75
CA THR A 170 9.21 13.82 33.19
C THR A 170 10.44 12.94 33.45
N SER A 171 11.09 13.14 34.58
CA SER A 171 12.53 12.86 34.77
C SER A 171 12.83 11.53 35.49
N LYS A 172 14.07 11.02 35.30
CA LYS A 172 14.99 10.76 36.44
C LYS A 172 16.47 10.53 36.04
N THR A 173 17.28 11.56 36.32
CA THR A 173 18.65 11.56 36.91
C THR A 173 19.77 10.63 36.41
N HIS A 174 20.93 11.25 36.16
CA HIS A 174 22.23 10.68 35.78
C HIS A 174 22.87 9.70 36.79
N TRP A 175 23.90 8.98 36.35
CA TRP A 175 25.28 9.11 36.87
C TRP A 175 26.32 8.82 35.76
N HIS A 176 27.50 9.46 35.83
CA HIS A 176 28.66 9.23 34.95
C HIS A 176 29.73 8.37 35.65
N ARG A 177 30.47 7.57 34.89
CA ARG A 177 31.95 7.51 34.98
C ARG A 177 32.60 6.92 33.72
N SER A 178 33.89 7.21 33.55
CA SER A 178 34.69 6.93 32.36
C SER A 178 35.88 6.02 32.66
N THR A 179 36.36 5.29 31.64
CA THR A 179 37.78 4.93 31.40
C THR A 179 37.93 4.29 30.01
N ALA A 180 39.14 4.28 29.47
CA ALA A 180 39.55 3.75 28.16
C ALA A 180 41.06 3.38 28.23
N PRO A 181 41.78 2.96 27.16
CA PRO A 181 41.44 2.28 25.90
C PRO A 181 42.30 0.97 25.74
N ALA A 182 42.79 0.64 24.51
CA ALA A 182 43.83 -0.35 24.14
C ALA A 182 43.43 -1.86 24.11
N LEU A 183 43.99 -2.77 23.29
CA LEU A 183 44.96 -2.71 22.15
C LEU A 183 44.84 -4.01 21.28
N GLU A 184 45.37 -4.01 20.04
CA GLU A 184 45.73 -5.18 19.15
C GLU A 184 44.63 -6.22 18.79
N GLY A 185 44.71 -7.07 17.74
CA GLY A 185 45.64 -7.25 16.61
C GLY A 185 45.10 -8.33 15.62
N PRO A 186 45.55 -8.43 14.34
CA PRO A 186 44.88 -9.23 13.29
C PRO A 186 45.50 -10.62 13.00
N VAL A 187 44.75 -11.51 12.31
CA VAL A 187 45.24 -12.79 11.73
C VAL A 187 44.61 -13.05 10.35
N GLU A 188 45.37 -13.66 9.42
CA GLU A 188 45.05 -13.83 8.00
C GLU A 188 44.90 -15.30 7.50
N ARG A 189 44.31 -15.45 6.30
CA ARG A 189 44.61 -16.41 5.20
C ARG A 189 44.73 -17.94 5.47
N ALA A 190 43.79 -18.70 4.92
CA ALA A 190 44.01 -19.91 4.09
C ALA A 190 42.70 -20.25 3.30
N HIS A 191 42.60 -20.22 1.96
CA HIS A 191 43.22 -21.00 0.86
C HIS A 191 42.55 -22.35 0.49
N ASN A 192 41.72 -22.28 -0.56
CA ASN A 192 41.57 -23.16 -1.73
C ASN A 192 41.44 -24.70 -1.64
N ALA A 193 40.32 -25.17 -2.21
CA ALA A 193 40.18 -26.16 -3.29
C ALA A 193 40.66 -27.63 -3.14
N CYS A 194 39.74 -28.56 -3.48
CA CYS A 194 40.03 -29.72 -4.33
C CYS A 194 38.74 -30.14 -5.08
N ALA A 195 38.83 -31.00 -6.11
CA ALA A 195 37.73 -31.19 -7.08
C ALA A 195 37.58 -32.61 -7.67
N MET A 196 36.35 -32.89 -8.14
CA MET A 196 35.97 -33.81 -9.24
C MET A 196 36.13 -35.36 -9.11
N LEU A 197 35.33 -36.02 -9.97
CA LEU A 197 35.33 -37.43 -10.42
C LEU A 197 34.81 -38.53 -9.47
N GLY A 198 34.09 -39.51 -10.05
CA GLY A 198 33.56 -40.69 -9.36
C GLY A 198 32.26 -41.29 -9.95
N ARG A 199 32.32 -41.95 -11.13
CA ARG A 199 31.18 -42.74 -11.69
C ARG A 199 31.21 -44.18 -11.16
N PHE A 200 30.06 -44.79 -10.84
CA PHE A 200 29.87 -46.27 -10.89
C PHE A 200 28.39 -46.72 -11.01
N ARG A 201 28.18 -47.89 -11.64
CA ARG A 201 26.91 -48.65 -11.91
C ARG A 201 27.28 -50.02 -12.55
N PRO A 202 26.41 -51.05 -12.70
CA PRO A 202 25.08 -51.34 -12.12
C PRO A 202 25.19 -52.51 -11.08
N PRO A 203 24.73 -53.80 -11.20
CA PRO A 203 23.88 -54.55 -12.14
C PRO A 203 22.41 -54.72 -11.65
N ALA A 204 21.70 -55.85 -11.91
CA ALA A 204 20.23 -55.98 -11.69
C ALA A 204 19.63 -57.41 -11.58
N TRP A 205 18.36 -57.48 -11.08
CA TRP A 205 17.27 -58.47 -11.35
C TRP A 205 17.33 -59.91 -10.73
N PRO A 206 16.24 -60.77 -10.72
CA PRO A 206 14.80 -60.62 -11.12
C PRO A 206 13.66 -61.40 -10.31
N TRP A 207 12.37 -61.26 -10.75
CA TRP A 207 11.17 -62.17 -10.78
C TRP A 207 10.40 -62.80 -9.54
N LEU A 208 9.05 -62.60 -9.53
CA LEU A 208 7.86 -63.53 -9.40
C LEU A 208 7.20 -64.11 -8.07
N THR A 209 5.85 -63.92 -8.03
CA THR A 209 4.67 -64.79 -7.62
C THR A 209 4.30 -65.33 -6.20
N ARG A 210 3.20 -64.76 -5.64
CA ARG A 210 1.79 -65.30 -5.46
C ARG A 210 1.47 -66.49 -4.45
N PRO A 211 0.18 -66.91 -4.16
CA PRO A 211 -0.34 -66.84 -2.76
C PRO A 211 -1.22 -68.02 -2.19
N LEU A 212 -1.74 -67.84 -0.95
CA LEU A 212 -2.93 -68.51 -0.29
C LEU A 212 -2.74 -69.98 0.18
N PRO A 213 -3.58 -70.59 1.09
CA PRO A 213 -5.04 -70.41 1.30
C PRO A 213 -5.56 -70.35 2.78
N VAL A 214 -6.88 -70.55 2.97
CA VAL A 214 -7.67 -70.40 4.22
C VAL A 214 -8.66 -71.56 4.41
N PRO A 215 -8.95 -72.01 5.65
CA PRO A 215 -10.33 -72.28 6.08
C PRO A 215 -10.60 -71.72 7.51
N MET A 216 -11.62 -70.88 7.78
CA MET A 216 -13.08 -71.04 7.68
C MET A 216 -13.73 -71.85 8.82
N ARG A 217 -14.47 -71.15 9.70
CA ARG A 217 -15.81 -71.43 10.32
C ARG A 217 -15.89 -70.87 11.76
N VAL A 218 -17.03 -70.55 12.41
CA VAL A 218 -18.41 -70.05 12.09
C VAL A 218 -19.01 -69.64 13.48
N ARG A 219 -19.73 -68.53 13.72
CA ARG A 219 -21.15 -68.25 13.37
C ARG A 219 -21.55 -66.78 13.70
N ARG A 220 -22.67 -66.29 13.14
CA ARG A 220 -23.18 -64.91 13.27
C ARG A 220 -24.15 -64.71 14.44
N ARG A 221 -24.18 -63.50 15.03
CA ARG A 221 -25.36 -62.60 15.08
C ARG A 221 -24.94 -61.17 15.45
N GLY A 222 -25.37 -60.20 14.65
CA GLY A 222 -25.11 -58.75 14.82
C GLY A 222 -25.58 -58.02 13.56
N ALA A 223 -26.35 -56.94 13.70
CA ALA A 223 -27.05 -56.32 12.57
C ALA A 223 -27.05 -54.78 12.62
N CYS A 224 -26.70 -54.19 11.47
CA CYS A 224 -26.96 -52.85 10.96
C CYS A 224 -26.83 -51.56 11.84
N SER A 225 -26.08 -50.62 11.24
CA SER A 225 -26.34 -49.17 11.16
C SER A 225 -26.44 -48.32 12.44
N SER A 226 -25.39 -47.53 12.71
CA SER A 226 -25.36 -46.08 12.42
C SER A 226 -24.01 -45.45 12.83
N LEU A 227 -23.83 -44.15 12.51
CA LEU A 227 -22.72 -43.24 12.91
C LEU A 227 -21.31 -43.63 12.39
N ARG A 228 -20.57 -42.86 11.58
CA ARG A 228 -20.20 -41.42 11.57
C ARG A 228 -19.45 -40.96 12.83
N GLY A 229 -18.11 -40.88 12.76
CA GLY A 229 -17.30 -40.10 13.72
C GLY A 229 -15.77 -40.35 13.69
N LEU A 230 -15.02 -39.30 14.01
CA LEU A 230 -13.74 -39.33 14.76
C LEU A 230 -12.55 -40.18 14.26
N GLN A 231 -11.93 -39.79 13.13
CA GLN A 231 -10.47 -39.89 12.97
C GLN A 231 -9.89 -38.72 12.17
N LYS A 232 -9.41 -37.66 12.86
CA LYS A 232 -8.48 -36.65 12.27
C LYS A 232 -7.77 -35.67 13.23
N GLY A 233 -7.94 -35.78 14.56
CA GLY A 233 -7.34 -34.85 15.54
C GLY A 233 -6.00 -35.26 16.16
N ARG A 234 -5.71 -36.56 16.25
CA ARG A 234 -4.81 -37.18 17.26
C ARG A 234 -3.29 -36.89 17.18
N LEU A 235 -2.83 -35.94 16.37
CA LEU A 235 -1.40 -35.81 16.00
C LEU A 235 -0.76 -34.43 16.22
N CYS A 236 -1.52 -33.39 16.60
CA CYS A 236 -0.96 -32.03 16.72
C CYS A 236 -0.51 -31.60 18.13
N ALA A 237 -0.89 -32.32 19.18
CA ALA A 237 -0.68 -31.88 20.57
C ALA A 237 0.78 -32.02 21.06
N VAL A 238 1.36 -33.21 20.91
CA VAL A 238 2.68 -33.56 21.48
C VAL A 238 3.83 -32.65 21.00
N PRO A 239 3.96 -32.30 19.70
CA PRO A 239 5.11 -31.52 19.23
C PRO A 239 5.20 -30.10 19.83
N LEU A 240 4.06 -29.49 20.16
CA LEU A 240 4.00 -28.15 20.73
C LEU A 240 4.53 -28.12 22.18
N ALA A 241 4.10 -29.08 23.01
CA ALA A 241 4.56 -29.22 24.40
C ALA A 241 6.08 -29.43 24.47
N VAL A 242 6.61 -30.37 23.67
CA VAL A 242 8.05 -30.63 23.58
C VAL A 242 8.83 -29.40 23.11
N THR A 243 8.32 -28.66 22.12
CA THR A 243 8.96 -27.42 21.63
C THR A 243 9.05 -26.33 22.71
N ALA A 244 8.05 -26.22 23.59
CA ALA A 244 8.06 -25.26 24.69
C ALA A 244 9.13 -25.61 25.75
N VAL A 245 9.21 -26.89 26.14
CA VAL A 245 10.23 -27.39 27.09
C VAL A 245 11.64 -27.16 26.55
N VAL A 246 11.91 -27.56 25.29
CA VAL A 246 13.24 -27.40 24.66
C VAL A 246 13.67 -25.93 24.58
N LYS A 247 12.75 -24.99 24.34
CA LYS A 247 13.06 -23.55 24.37
C LYS A 247 13.48 -23.09 25.76
N ARG A 248 12.85 -23.59 26.83
CA ARG A 248 13.14 -23.16 28.21
C ARG A 248 14.44 -23.73 28.75
N CYS A 249 14.71 -25.02 28.55
CA CYS A 249 16.00 -25.63 28.91
C CYS A 249 17.19 -24.92 28.22
N ARG A 250 16.99 -24.39 27.00
CA ARG A 250 17.99 -23.57 26.28
C ARG A 250 18.15 -22.15 26.82
N ALA A 251 17.15 -21.60 27.52
CA ALA A 251 17.23 -20.29 28.16
C ALA A 251 17.96 -20.37 29.52
N GLU A 252 17.65 -21.38 30.33
CA GLU A 252 18.29 -21.59 31.64
C GLU A 252 19.80 -21.85 31.50
N ARG A 253 20.21 -22.68 30.53
CA ARG A 253 21.63 -22.91 30.19
C ARG A 253 22.37 -21.67 29.66
N ARG A 254 21.70 -20.54 29.43
CA ARG A 254 22.30 -19.27 28.96
C ARG A 254 22.39 -18.21 30.06
N GLY A 255 21.99 -18.51 31.29
CA GLY A 255 22.20 -17.63 32.46
C GLY A 255 21.51 -16.27 32.41
N SER A 256 20.54 -16.05 31.51
CA SER A 256 19.92 -14.72 31.36
C SER A 256 19.01 -14.39 32.55
N SER A 257 19.40 -13.40 33.34
CA SER A 257 18.64 -12.86 34.47
C SER A 257 17.45 -11.98 34.05
N SER A 258 17.31 -11.64 32.76
CA SER A 258 16.31 -10.68 32.24
C SER A 258 14.85 -11.15 32.29
N LEU A 259 14.57 -12.33 32.88
CA LEU A 259 13.27 -13.01 32.79
C LEU A 259 12.34 -12.79 34.00
N ALA A 260 12.70 -11.90 34.93
CA ALA A 260 11.82 -11.50 36.04
C ALA A 260 10.46 -10.97 35.55
N ALA A 261 10.46 -10.17 34.48
CA ALA A 261 9.26 -9.61 33.83
C ALA A 261 8.46 -10.62 32.98
N HIS A 262 8.86 -11.89 32.90
CA HIS A 262 8.17 -12.94 32.13
C HIS A 262 7.78 -14.16 32.96
N LYS A 263 7.85 -14.08 34.29
CA LYS A 263 7.39 -15.14 35.21
C LYS A 263 5.92 -15.56 35.03
N GLY A 264 5.04 -14.70 34.50
CA GLY A 264 3.62 -15.03 34.28
C GLY A 264 3.29 -15.67 32.91
N ALA A 265 4.05 -15.37 31.86
CA ALA A 265 3.62 -15.63 30.48
C ALA A 265 3.86 -17.07 29.99
N VAL A 266 4.90 -17.75 30.50
CA VAL A 266 5.40 -19.02 29.94
C VAL A 266 5.18 -20.22 30.88
N ASP A 267 4.95 -19.99 32.18
CA ASP A 267 4.80 -21.05 33.20
C ASP A 267 3.42 -21.72 33.25
N HIS A 268 2.37 -21.11 32.68
CA HIS A 268 1.00 -21.64 32.74
C HIS A 268 0.41 -21.92 31.34
N TYR A 269 0.33 -20.89 30.50
CA TYR A 269 -0.37 -20.94 29.21
C TYR A 269 0.23 -21.93 28.20
N GLY A 270 1.52 -22.27 28.30
CA GLY A 270 2.23 -23.13 27.35
C GLY A 270 1.79 -24.60 27.36
N LEU A 271 1.35 -25.12 28.50
CA LEU A 271 0.92 -26.51 28.67
C LEU A 271 -0.59 -26.64 28.89
N LEU A 272 -1.21 -25.75 29.68
CA LEU A 272 -2.67 -25.72 29.83
C LEU A 272 -3.38 -25.40 28.51
N GLY A 273 -2.69 -24.74 27.56
CA GLY A 273 -3.17 -24.52 26.19
C GLY A 273 -3.47 -25.79 25.38
N LEU A 274 -3.02 -26.98 25.81
CA LEU A 274 -3.30 -28.25 25.13
C LEU A 274 -4.82 -28.55 25.04
N ARG A 275 -5.60 -28.17 26.07
CA ARG A 275 -7.06 -28.39 26.11
C ARG A 275 -7.83 -27.58 25.05
N ARG A 276 -7.17 -26.62 24.40
CA ARG A 276 -7.70 -25.82 23.27
C ARG A 276 -7.65 -26.58 21.92
N PHE A 277 -7.01 -27.75 21.88
CA PHE A 277 -6.83 -28.57 20.67
C PHE A 277 -7.33 -30.01 20.80
N THR A 278 -7.48 -30.53 22.02
CA THR A 278 -8.08 -31.85 22.30
C THR A 278 -8.79 -31.88 23.66
N HIS A 279 -9.74 -32.78 23.82
CA HIS A 279 -10.45 -33.06 25.07
C HIS A 279 -10.25 -34.51 25.55
N ASP A 280 -9.44 -35.30 24.84
CA ASP A 280 -9.13 -36.70 25.19
C ASP A 280 -8.06 -36.72 26.29
N ALA A 281 -8.43 -37.20 27.48
CA ALA A 281 -7.52 -37.28 28.62
C ALA A 281 -6.28 -38.16 28.33
N THR A 282 -6.42 -39.18 27.48
CA THR A 282 -5.30 -40.08 27.14
C THR A 282 -4.25 -39.39 26.27
N GLU A 283 -4.67 -38.50 25.37
CA GLU A 283 -3.76 -37.69 24.55
C GLU A 283 -3.00 -36.65 25.41
N ILE A 284 -3.65 -36.11 26.43
CA ILE A 284 -3.04 -35.18 27.40
C ILE A 284 -1.98 -35.91 28.25
N GLN A 285 -2.31 -37.10 28.79
CA GLN A 285 -1.38 -37.95 29.54
C GLN A 285 -0.13 -38.28 28.72
N ALA A 286 -0.31 -38.66 27.45
CA ALA A 286 0.79 -39.00 26.54
C ALA A 286 1.66 -37.79 26.16
N ALA A 287 1.06 -36.64 25.86
CA ALA A 287 1.80 -35.41 25.57
C ALA A 287 2.66 -34.96 26.77
N TYR A 288 2.14 -35.12 27.99
CA TYR A 288 2.86 -34.82 29.22
C TYR A 288 4.01 -35.81 29.48
N GLN A 289 3.78 -37.12 29.32
CA GLN A 289 4.84 -38.13 29.50
C GLN A 289 6.03 -37.90 28.56
N ALA A 290 5.77 -37.54 27.29
CA ALA A 290 6.80 -37.16 26.34
C ALA A 290 7.58 -35.89 26.78
N ALA A 291 6.88 -34.87 27.28
CA ALA A 291 7.51 -33.66 27.80
C ALA A 291 8.40 -33.94 29.04
N ARG A 292 7.96 -34.83 29.93
CA ARG A 292 8.72 -35.28 31.11
C ARG A 292 10.00 -36.02 30.71
N HIS A 293 9.93 -36.96 29.76
CA HIS A 293 11.10 -37.71 29.28
C HIS A 293 12.17 -36.78 28.71
N VAL A 294 11.77 -35.85 27.83
CA VAL A 294 12.68 -34.86 27.24
C VAL A 294 13.29 -33.94 28.31
N ALA A 295 12.52 -33.53 29.33
CA ALA A 295 13.06 -32.74 30.44
C ALA A 295 14.12 -33.50 31.26
N GLN A 296 13.95 -34.82 31.45
CA GLN A 296 14.90 -35.69 32.15
C GLN A 296 16.17 -35.93 31.33
N GLU A 297 16.07 -36.26 30.03
CA GLU A 297 17.22 -36.43 29.14
C GLU A 297 18.06 -35.15 29.02
N LEU A 298 17.41 -33.98 29.02
CA LEU A 298 18.08 -32.68 29.01
C LEU A 298 18.70 -32.28 30.37
N LYS A 299 18.63 -33.14 31.40
CA LYS A 299 19.12 -32.88 32.77
C LYS A 299 18.62 -31.53 33.32
N SER A 300 17.33 -31.29 33.19
CA SER A 300 16.68 -30.03 33.60
C SER A 300 16.66 -29.87 35.13
N SER A 301 16.52 -28.63 35.61
CA SER A 301 16.44 -28.33 37.04
C SER A 301 15.29 -29.09 37.73
N PRO A 302 15.44 -29.57 38.97
CA PRO A 302 14.37 -30.22 39.74
C PRO A 302 13.07 -29.38 39.80
N ALA A 303 13.19 -28.05 39.87
CA ALA A 303 12.04 -27.14 39.87
C ALA A 303 11.22 -27.18 38.56
N VAL A 304 11.81 -27.56 37.43
CA VAL A 304 11.09 -27.75 36.16
C VAL A 304 10.30 -29.06 36.17
N LEU A 305 10.89 -30.12 36.72
CA LEU A 305 10.22 -31.42 36.87
C LEU A 305 9.08 -31.36 37.89
N GLN A 306 9.27 -30.66 39.02
CA GLN A 306 8.24 -30.46 40.03
C GLN A 306 7.01 -29.70 39.49
N ARG A 307 7.23 -28.58 38.77
CA ARG A 307 6.13 -27.81 38.16
C ARG A 307 5.34 -28.58 37.11
N LEU A 308 6.01 -29.49 36.40
CA LEU A 308 5.34 -30.43 35.50
C LEU A 308 4.41 -31.36 36.31
N GLU A 309 4.88 -31.94 37.42
CA GLU A 309 4.06 -32.83 38.26
C GLU A 309 2.90 -32.09 38.98
N GLU A 310 3.10 -30.84 39.35
CA GLU A 310 2.05 -29.95 39.88
C GLU A 310 0.96 -29.69 38.82
N ALA A 311 1.35 -29.44 37.56
CA ALA A 311 0.41 -29.25 36.45
C ALA A 311 -0.38 -30.53 36.10
N MET A 312 0.18 -31.72 36.32
CA MET A 312 -0.58 -32.99 36.25
C MET A 312 -1.69 -33.04 37.30
N LYS A 313 -1.36 -32.78 38.58
CA LYS A 313 -2.32 -32.90 39.69
C LYS A 313 -3.53 -31.97 39.53
N VAL A 314 -3.32 -30.74 39.04
CA VAL A 314 -4.40 -29.79 38.71
C VAL A 314 -5.30 -30.29 37.57
N LEU A 315 -4.77 -31.10 36.65
CA LEU A 315 -5.56 -31.72 35.58
C LEU A 315 -6.29 -32.98 36.04
N GLU A 316 -5.86 -33.64 37.11
CA GLU A 316 -6.44 -34.90 37.61
C GLU A 316 -7.58 -34.69 38.65
N ASN A 317 -7.61 -33.56 39.39
CA ASN A 317 -8.68 -33.24 40.35
C ASN A 317 -9.79 -32.37 39.73
N GLU A 318 -11.05 -32.83 39.78
CA GLU A 318 -12.19 -32.11 39.17
C GLU A 318 -12.59 -30.83 39.90
N GLU A 319 -12.47 -30.77 41.22
CA GLU A 319 -12.87 -29.61 42.03
C GLU A 319 -11.97 -28.39 41.75
N GLN A 320 -10.67 -28.64 41.52
CA GLN A 320 -9.73 -27.58 41.11
C GLN A 320 -9.90 -27.16 39.64
N ARG A 321 -10.44 -28.02 38.76
CA ARG A 321 -10.77 -27.63 37.37
C ARG A 321 -11.88 -26.58 37.35
N GLU A 322 -12.95 -26.75 38.12
CA GLU A 322 -14.07 -25.78 38.13
C GLU A 322 -13.63 -24.41 38.67
N HIS A 323 -12.82 -24.39 39.74
CA HIS A 323 -12.26 -23.15 40.28
C HIS A 323 -11.39 -22.39 39.25
N TYR A 324 -10.63 -23.11 38.42
CA TYR A 324 -9.82 -22.54 37.36
C TYR A 324 -10.64 -22.08 36.14
N ASP A 325 -11.62 -22.87 35.69
CA ASP A 325 -12.51 -22.48 34.59
C ASP A 325 -13.43 -21.31 34.99
N ALA A 326 -13.75 -21.13 36.27
CA ALA A 326 -14.41 -19.93 36.80
C ALA A 326 -13.49 -18.69 36.74
N ALA A 327 -12.23 -18.81 37.16
CA ALA A 327 -11.23 -17.74 37.09
C ALA A 327 -10.87 -17.32 35.65
N LEU A 328 -11.07 -18.18 34.65
CA LEU A 328 -10.97 -17.81 33.25
C LEU A 328 -12.19 -17.01 32.76
N ARG A 329 -13.41 -17.37 33.18
CA ARG A 329 -14.65 -16.67 32.77
C ARG A 329 -14.68 -15.22 33.22
N THR A 330 -14.18 -14.90 34.41
CA THR A 330 -14.08 -13.52 34.91
C THR A 330 -13.09 -12.63 34.13
N THR A 331 -12.27 -13.21 33.25
CA THR A 331 -11.45 -12.44 32.28
C THR A 331 -12.09 -12.28 30.90
N ALA A 332 -13.33 -12.78 30.72
CA ALA A 332 -13.99 -12.93 29.42
C ALA A 332 -15.49 -12.58 29.44
N GLU A 333 -15.96 -11.75 30.36
CA GLU A 333 -17.29 -11.14 30.24
C GLU A 333 -17.24 -9.90 29.33
N PRO A 334 -18.21 -9.74 28.40
CA PRO A 334 -18.31 -8.51 27.62
C PRO A 334 -18.77 -7.38 28.53
N SER A 335 -18.05 -6.25 28.53
CA SER A 335 -18.54 -5.03 29.17
C SER A 335 -19.86 -4.64 28.53
N THR A 336 -20.96 -4.80 29.27
CA THR A 336 -22.27 -4.25 28.93
C THR A 336 -22.20 -2.74 29.15
N ALA A 337 -21.67 -2.04 28.14
CA ALA A 337 -21.77 -0.59 28.08
C ALA A 337 -23.25 -0.21 28.24
N GLU A 338 -23.55 0.62 29.23
CA GLU A 338 -24.91 1.10 29.47
C GLU A 338 -25.43 1.83 28.21
N PRO A 339 -26.76 1.84 27.97
CA PRO A 339 -27.32 2.61 26.88
C PRO A 339 -27.00 4.10 27.09
N VAL A 340 -26.08 4.65 26.29
CA VAL A 340 -25.66 6.05 26.39
C VAL A 340 -26.90 6.94 26.41
N PRO A 341 -27.12 7.77 27.45
CA PRO A 341 -28.33 8.56 27.56
C PRO A 341 -28.56 9.44 26.32
N LYS A 342 -29.75 9.33 25.73
CA LYS A 342 -30.23 10.24 24.68
C LYS A 342 -30.51 11.62 25.28
N GLY A 343 -29.46 12.37 25.64
CA GLY A 343 -29.63 13.59 26.40
C GLY A 343 -28.37 14.30 26.88
N GLN A 344 -27.20 14.07 26.27
CA GLN A 344 -26.05 14.97 26.42
C GLN A 344 -25.19 14.93 25.17
N LEU A 345 -25.18 16.04 24.42
CA LEU A 345 -24.15 16.30 23.42
C LEU A 345 -22.83 16.45 24.17
N ALA A 346 -21.89 15.52 23.95
CA ALA A 346 -20.50 15.82 24.22
C ALA A 346 -20.15 17.07 23.41
N ALA A 347 -19.62 18.11 24.07
CA ALA A 347 -19.43 19.42 23.46
C ALA A 347 -18.75 19.28 22.09
N GLU A 348 -19.32 19.90 21.05
CA GLU A 348 -18.83 19.80 19.69
C GLU A 348 -17.37 20.26 19.66
N ALA A 349 -16.45 19.30 19.58
CA ALA A 349 -15.04 19.60 19.37
C ALA A 349 -14.94 20.37 18.05
N ASN A 350 -14.19 21.47 18.04
CA ASN A 350 -14.02 22.34 16.88
C ASN A 350 -13.14 21.67 15.79
N VAL A 351 -13.62 20.54 15.27
CA VAL A 351 -13.04 19.76 14.18
C VAL A 351 -13.36 20.49 12.88
N VAL A 352 -12.54 21.49 12.55
CA VAL A 352 -12.57 22.17 11.24
C VAL A 352 -12.38 21.10 10.16
N PRO A 353 -13.37 20.84 9.28
CA PRO A 353 -13.22 19.83 8.24
C PRO A 353 -12.01 20.13 7.35
N GLY A 354 -11.26 19.10 6.97
CA GLY A 354 -10.01 19.24 6.20
C GLY A 354 -8.73 19.40 7.04
N SER A 355 -8.79 19.71 8.34
CA SER A 355 -7.56 19.81 9.17
C SER A 355 -7.02 18.46 9.69
N GLN A 356 -7.71 17.34 9.40
CA GLN A 356 -7.39 16.03 9.96
C GLN A 356 -6.23 15.36 9.22
N LYS A 357 -5.48 14.52 9.95
CA LYS A 357 -4.44 13.66 9.40
C LYS A 357 -5.05 12.37 8.85
N VAL A 358 -4.74 12.02 7.60
CA VAL A 358 -5.34 10.88 6.90
C VAL A 358 -4.28 9.90 6.41
N TYR A 359 -4.33 8.68 6.93
CA TYR A 359 -3.53 7.55 6.43
C TYR A 359 -4.31 6.82 5.34
N VAL A 360 -3.84 6.87 4.09
CA VAL A 360 -4.44 6.12 2.99
C VAL A 360 -3.59 4.89 2.71
N LYS A 361 -4.17 3.68 2.86
CA LYS A 361 -3.48 2.43 2.55
C LYS A 361 -4.21 1.59 1.52
N THR A 362 -3.53 1.36 0.41
CA THR A 362 -4.05 0.63 -0.74
C THR A 362 -3.49 -0.79 -0.81
N PHE A 363 -4.37 -1.77 -1.08
CA PHE A 363 -4.01 -3.18 -1.24
C PHE A 363 -4.65 -3.74 -2.51
N GLY A 364 -3.88 -4.04 -3.57
CA GLY A 364 -4.48 -4.63 -4.77
C GLY A 364 -3.60 -4.77 -6.01
N CYS A 365 -4.23 -4.53 -7.16
CA CYS A 365 -3.64 -4.38 -8.49
C CYS A 365 -3.46 -2.90 -8.85
N GLN A 366 -2.80 -2.61 -9.97
CA GLN A 366 -2.52 -1.26 -10.47
C GLN A 366 -3.78 -0.36 -10.58
N HIS A 367 -4.90 -0.87 -11.11
CA HIS A 367 -6.17 -0.13 -11.13
C HIS A 367 -6.58 0.32 -9.71
N ASN A 368 -6.49 -0.60 -8.74
CA ASN A 368 -6.81 -0.29 -7.36
C ASN A 368 -5.77 0.65 -6.72
N GLN A 369 -4.52 0.68 -7.21
CA GLN A 369 -3.48 1.64 -6.82
C GLN A 369 -3.83 3.05 -7.32
N SER A 370 -4.13 3.20 -8.61
CA SER A 370 -4.59 4.46 -9.20
C SER A 370 -5.86 4.99 -8.52
N ASP A 371 -6.84 4.13 -8.19
CA ASP A 371 -8.02 4.52 -7.40
C ASP A 371 -7.60 5.18 -6.06
N GLY A 372 -6.53 4.68 -5.44
CA GLY A 372 -5.99 5.20 -4.17
C GLY A 372 -5.26 6.54 -4.35
N GLU A 373 -4.48 6.69 -5.41
CA GLU A 373 -3.77 7.92 -5.75
C GLU A 373 -4.74 9.08 -6.08
N TYR A 374 -5.86 8.78 -6.76
CA TYR A 374 -6.96 9.74 -6.97
C TYR A 374 -7.69 10.10 -5.68
N MET A 375 -7.82 9.17 -4.73
CA MET A 375 -8.39 9.47 -3.41
C MET A 375 -7.44 10.35 -2.58
N MET A 376 -6.13 10.06 -2.61
CA MET A 376 -5.10 10.90 -1.97
C MET A 376 -5.06 12.30 -2.55
N GLY A 377 -5.10 12.45 -3.88
CA GLY A 377 -5.07 13.76 -4.54
C GLY A 377 -6.29 14.64 -4.24
N GLN A 378 -7.50 14.08 -4.20
CA GLN A 378 -8.69 14.82 -3.79
C GLN A 378 -8.63 15.26 -2.32
N LEU A 379 -8.18 14.37 -1.42
CA LEU A 379 -8.04 14.71 0.00
C LEU A 379 -7.01 15.83 0.22
N ALA A 380 -5.85 15.74 -0.42
CA ALA A 380 -4.83 16.78 -0.36
C ALA A 380 -5.31 18.12 -0.96
N MET A 381 -6.05 18.10 -2.07
CA MET A 381 -6.66 19.30 -2.67
C MET A 381 -7.68 19.96 -1.73
N HIS A 382 -8.39 19.17 -0.91
CA HIS A 382 -9.30 19.66 0.14
C HIS A 382 -8.61 19.95 1.48
N GLY A 383 -7.27 20.03 1.50
CA GLY A 383 -6.46 20.46 2.66
C GLY A 383 -6.09 19.37 3.66
N TYR A 384 -6.58 18.13 3.50
CA TYR A 384 -6.25 17.05 4.42
C TYR A 384 -4.76 16.71 4.39
N THR A 385 -4.17 16.58 5.58
CA THR A 385 -2.76 16.21 5.71
C THR A 385 -2.61 14.70 5.54
N LEU A 386 -2.06 14.25 4.42
CA LEU A 386 -1.70 12.85 4.23
C LEU A 386 -0.54 12.47 5.15
N VAL A 387 -0.58 11.27 5.75
CA VAL A 387 0.49 10.74 6.62
C VAL A 387 0.78 9.27 6.33
N ASP A 388 2.01 8.83 6.56
CA ASP A 388 2.50 7.49 6.17
C ASP A 388 2.24 6.38 7.19
N SER A 389 1.79 6.72 8.40
CA SER A 389 1.51 5.76 9.49
C SER A 389 0.10 5.88 10.04
N LEU A 390 -0.46 4.74 10.48
CA LEU A 390 -1.78 4.68 11.12
C LEU A 390 -1.81 5.47 12.43
N ASP A 391 -0.74 5.38 13.21
CA ASP A 391 -0.66 5.97 14.55
C ASP A 391 -0.77 7.51 14.50
N ALA A 392 -0.19 8.14 13.47
CA ALA A 392 -0.19 9.59 13.25
C ALA A 392 -1.46 10.15 12.59
N ALA A 393 -2.39 9.29 12.15
CA ALA A 393 -3.63 9.69 11.49
C ALA A 393 -4.82 9.81 12.46
N ASP A 394 -5.78 10.66 12.15
CA ASP A 394 -7.11 10.66 12.77
C ASP A 394 -8.07 9.71 12.03
N ILE A 395 -7.86 9.60 10.71
CA ILE A 395 -8.72 8.87 9.77
C ILE A 395 -7.89 7.88 8.94
N CYS A 396 -8.35 6.63 8.83
CA CYS A 396 -7.73 5.57 8.05
C CYS A 396 -8.60 5.23 6.84
N VAL A 397 -8.10 5.49 5.63
CA VAL A 397 -8.75 5.12 4.37
C VAL A 397 -8.11 3.84 3.84
N VAL A 398 -8.82 2.72 3.93
CA VAL A 398 -8.37 1.41 3.48
C VAL A 398 -8.95 1.11 2.10
N ASN A 399 -8.15 1.31 1.04
CA ASN A 399 -8.54 0.97 -0.32
C ASN A 399 -8.20 -0.49 -0.62
N SER A 400 -9.20 -1.30 -0.99
CA SER A 400 -9.12 -2.76 -0.85
C SER A 400 -9.61 -3.54 -2.09
N CYS A 401 -8.79 -4.47 -2.56
CA CYS A 401 -9.02 -5.22 -3.79
C CYS A 401 -9.47 -6.68 -3.56
N THR A 402 -10.42 -7.15 -4.37
CA THR A 402 -10.96 -8.53 -4.35
C THR A 402 -10.23 -9.50 -5.29
N VAL A 403 -9.17 -9.06 -5.98
CA VAL A 403 -8.49 -9.87 -7.02
C VAL A 403 -7.60 -10.96 -6.41
N LYS A 404 -6.97 -10.73 -5.25
CA LYS A 404 -6.15 -11.71 -4.52
C LYS A 404 -6.54 -11.71 -3.03
N ASN A 405 -7.00 -12.84 -2.48
CA ASN A 405 -7.50 -12.91 -1.09
C ASN A 405 -6.51 -12.39 -0.02
N PRO A 406 -5.18 -12.56 -0.12
CA PRO A 406 -4.23 -11.94 0.80
C PRO A 406 -4.16 -10.41 0.76
N ALA A 407 -4.79 -9.73 -0.21
CA ALA A 407 -5.05 -8.29 -0.17
C ALA A 407 -6.34 -8.00 0.60
N GLU A 408 -7.45 -8.68 0.26
CA GLU A 408 -8.76 -8.60 0.94
C GLU A 408 -8.62 -8.83 2.47
N SER A 409 -7.89 -9.86 2.89
CA SER A 409 -7.63 -10.13 4.32
C SER A 409 -6.74 -9.08 5.00
N ARG A 410 -5.71 -8.55 4.34
CA ARG A 410 -4.84 -7.52 4.93
C ARG A 410 -5.57 -6.18 5.09
N GLY A 411 -6.39 -5.80 4.11
CA GLY A 411 -7.27 -4.63 4.23
C GLY A 411 -8.23 -4.76 5.41
N LEU A 412 -8.93 -5.90 5.54
CA LEU A 412 -9.84 -6.13 6.67
C LEU A 412 -9.11 -6.22 8.03
N HIS A 413 -7.87 -6.70 8.08
CA HIS A 413 -7.05 -6.63 9.30
C HIS A 413 -6.72 -5.19 9.67
N LEU A 414 -6.32 -4.34 8.72
CA LEU A 414 -6.04 -2.92 8.96
C LEU A 414 -7.30 -2.14 9.39
N VAL A 415 -8.47 -2.43 8.81
CA VAL A 415 -9.76 -1.89 9.29
C VAL A 415 -9.96 -2.23 10.77
N ASN A 416 -9.85 -3.51 11.13
CA ASN A 416 -10.01 -3.96 12.52
C ASN A 416 -8.93 -3.39 13.47
N GLU A 417 -7.77 -3.02 12.96
CA GLU A 417 -6.67 -2.37 13.71
C GLU A 417 -6.94 -0.89 13.95
N ALA A 418 -7.32 -0.15 12.91
CA ALA A 418 -7.72 1.25 13.00
C ALA A 418 -8.92 1.45 13.95
N THR A 419 -9.96 0.59 13.86
CA THR A 419 -11.08 0.59 14.82
C THR A 419 -10.61 0.35 16.26
N ARG A 420 -9.67 -0.58 16.49
CA ARG A 420 -9.12 -0.85 17.85
C ARG A 420 -8.29 0.32 18.39
N GLN A 421 -7.63 1.07 17.52
CA GLN A 421 -6.96 2.34 17.86
C GLN A 421 -7.94 3.52 18.01
N LYS A 422 -9.26 3.31 17.87
CA LYS A 422 -10.30 4.36 17.86
C LYS A 422 -10.14 5.42 16.75
N LYS A 423 -9.43 5.10 15.67
CA LYS A 423 -9.36 5.95 14.47
C LYS A 423 -10.69 5.87 13.72
N GLN A 424 -11.07 6.92 12.99
CA GLN A 424 -12.19 6.84 12.05
C GLN A 424 -11.78 6.02 10.82
N VAL A 425 -12.67 5.20 10.27
CA VAL A 425 -12.31 4.24 9.21
C VAL A 425 -13.22 4.33 7.99
N VAL A 426 -12.60 4.49 6.82
CA VAL A 426 -13.25 4.43 5.51
C VAL A 426 -12.73 3.22 4.74
N LEU A 427 -13.60 2.26 4.43
CA LEU A 427 -13.31 1.10 3.60
C LEU A 427 -13.72 1.38 2.15
N ALA A 428 -12.74 1.50 1.25
CA ALA A 428 -12.95 1.82 -0.16
C ALA A 428 -12.56 0.64 -1.09
N GLY A 429 -12.95 0.74 -2.36
CA GLY A 429 -12.46 -0.13 -3.43
C GLY A 429 -13.34 -1.35 -3.72
N CYS A 430 -12.75 -2.39 -4.33
CA CYS A 430 -13.49 -3.54 -4.85
C CYS A 430 -14.13 -4.42 -3.76
N VAL A 431 -13.61 -4.45 -2.52
CA VAL A 431 -14.15 -5.30 -1.44
C VAL A 431 -15.54 -4.82 -0.95
N PRO A 432 -15.72 -3.56 -0.51
CA PRO A 432 -17.05 -3.05 -0.14
C PRO A 432 -18.01 -3.05 -1.34
N SER A 433 -17.51 -2.77 -2.55
CA SER A 433 -18.30 -2.85 -3.80
C SER A 433 -18.75 -4.29 -4.13
N GLY A 434 -17.99 -5.31 -3.70
CA GLY A 434 -18.19 -6.71 -4.07
C GLY A 434 -18.85 -7.61 -3.02
N ASP A 435 -19.02 -7.15 -1.77
CA ASP A 435 -19.69 -7.91 -0.71
C ASP A 435 -20.70 -7.05 0.07
N ARG A 436 -21.97 -7.12 -0.35
CA ARG A 436 -23.13 -6.44 0.26
C ARG A 436 -23.42 -6.85 1.72
N SER A 437 -22.73 -7.84 2.28
CA SER A 437 -22.87 -8.19 3.71
C SER A 437 -21.99 -7.32 4.62
N LEU A 438 -21.03 -6.57 4.09
CA LEU A 438 -20.08 -5.79 4.89
C LEU A 438 -20.73 -4.69 5.75
N PRO A 439 -21.69 -3.87 5.29
CA PRO A 439 -22.35 -2.88 6.16
C PRO A 439 -23.06 -3.50 7.38
N LYS A 440 -23.51 -4.76 7.29
CA LYS A 440 -24.10 -5.49 8.43
C LYS A 440 -23.05 -6.12 9.36
N LYS A 441 -21.83 -6.37 8.87
CA LYS A 441 -20.71 -6.94 9.64
C LYS A 441 -19.86 -5.87 10.32
N LEU A 442 -19.75 -4.70 9.70
CA LEU A 442 -18.93 -3.57 10.11
C LEU A 442 -19.78 -2.28 10.12
N PRO A 443 -20.84 -2.20 10.96
CA PRO A 443 -21.78 -1.07 10.97
C PRO A 443 -21.18 0.24 11.48
N HIS A 444 -19.92 0.24 11.93
CA HIS A 444 -19.15 1.38 12.41
C HIS A 444 -18.08 1.86 11.40
N VAL A 445 -18.06 1.31 10.18
CA VAL A 445 -17.06 1.62 9.14
C VAL A 445 -17.76 2.30 7.97
N SER A 446 -17.35 3.52 7.64
CA SER A 446 -17.82 4.21 6.43
C SER A 446 -17.31 3.48 5.18
N MET A 447 -18.07 3.47 4.08
CA MET A 447 -17.73 2.65 2.90
C MET A 447 -17.96 3.37 1.57
N LEU A 448 -17.08 3.14 0.59
CA LEU A 448 -17.11 3.80 -0.73
C LEU A 448 -17.01 2.81 -1.90
N HIS A 449 -17.92 2.96 -2.88
CA HIS A 449 -17.94 2.18 -4.12
C HIS A 449 -16.86 2.64 -5.12
N VAL A 450 -16.33 1.71 -5.92
CA VAL A 450 -15.34 1.96 -6.99
C VAL A 450 -15.77 2.95 -8.09
N THR A 451 -17.06 3.30 -8.15
CA THR A 451 -17.61 4.29 -9.11
C THR A 451 -18.01 5.61 -8.45
N GLN A 452 -17.59 5.84 -7.20
CA GLN A 452 -17.85 7.06 -6.44
C GLN A 452 -16.55 7.65 -5.86
N LEU A 453 -15.40 7.46 -6.54
CA LEU A 453 -14.12 7.99 -6.06
C LEU A 453 -14.12 9.53 -5.97
N ASP A 454 -15.00 10.18 -6.75
CA ASP A 454 -15.38 11.60 -6.71
C ASP A 454 -16.13 12.03 -5.44
N ARG A 455 -16.39 11.11 -4.50
CA ARG A 455 -17.13 11.33 -3.25
C ARG A 455 -16.31 10.93 -2.01
N ILE A 456 -15.00 10.72 -2.15
CA ILE A 456 -14.14 10.34 -1.01
C ILE A 456 -14.11 11.41 0.07
N VAL A 457 -14.09 12.69 -0.31
CA VAL A 457 -14.06 13.82 0.62
C VAL A 457 -15.31 13.82 1.48
N ASP A 458 -16.51 13.67 0.89
CA ASP A 458 -17.76 13.57 1.66
C ASP A 458 -17.73 12.42 2.68
N VAL A 459 -17.22 11.26 2.30
CA VAL A 459 -17.19 10.08 3.19
C VAL A 459 -16.14 10.25 4.31
N VAL A 460 -15.04 10.96 4.06
CA VAL A 460 -14.02 11.29 5.05
C VAL A 460 -14.49 12.40 5.99
N GLU A 461 -15.18 13.43 5.50
CA GLU A 461 -15.81 14.45 6.35
C GLU A 461 -16.91 13.87 7.26
N GLU A 462 -17.78 13.00 6.72
CA GLU A 462 -18.80 12.37 7.53
C GLU A 462 -18.17 11.45 8.60
N ALA A 463 -17.12 10.71 8.24
CA ALA A 463 -16.36 9.92 9.20
C ALA A 463 -15.66 10.80 10.26
N SER A 464 -15.11 11.98 9.92
CA SER A 464 -14.48 12.88 10.90
C SER A 464 -15.51 13.47 11.89
N ARG A 465 -16.75 13.67 11.45
CA ARG A 465 -17.92 14.01 12.28
C ARG A 465 -18.47 12.82 13.09
N GLY A 466 -17.82 11.65 13.05
CA GLY A 466 -18.26 10.42 13.72
C GLY A 466 -19.49 9.76 13.09
N ARG A 467 -19.87 10.14 11.87
CA ARG A 467 -21.05 9.62 11.15
C ARG A 467 -20.63 8.55 10.14
N VAL A 468 -21.35 7.43 10.14
CA VAL A 468 -21.07 6.31 9.22
C VAL A 468 -21.73 6.58 7.87
N CYS A 469 -20.94 6.91 6.85
CA CYS A 469 -21.41 7.17 5.50
C CYS A 469 -21.12 5.98 4.58
N THR A 470 -22.15 5.42 3.94
CA THR A 470 -22.08 4.17 3.15
C THR A 470 -22.56 4.42 1.72
N LEU A 471 -21.64 4.81 0.84
CA LEU A 471 -21.92 5.10 -0.57
C LEU A 471 -21.65 3.86 -1.44
N LEU A 472 -22.54 2.87 -1.35
CA LEU A 472 -22.44 1.57 -2.06
C LEU A 472 -23.43 1.38 -3.21
N GLU A 473 -24.30 2.35 -3.47
CA GLU A 473 -25.12 2.34 -4.69
C GLU A 473 -24.28 2.71 -5.92
N LYS A 474 -24.64 2.17 -7.09
CA LYS A 474 -24.06 2.62 -8.36
C LYS A 474 -24.69 3.95 -8.76
N LYS A 475 -23.88 4.89 -9.23
CA LYS A 475 -24.32 6.18 -9.79
C LYS A 475 -25.36 5.89 -10.89
N LYS A 476 -26.59 6.39 -10.73
CA LYS A 476 -27.73 5.99 -11.59
C LYS A 476 -27.54 6.48 -13.02
N GLU A 477 -27.84 5.62 -13.98
CA GLU A 477 -27.80 5.96 -15.40
C GLU A 477 -28.79 7.11 -15.69
N GLY A 478 -28.35 8.12 -16.47
CA GLY A 478 -29.15 9.30 -16.83
C GLY A 478 -28.68 10.64 -16.24
N LYS A 479 -27.75 10.67 -15.28
CA LYS A 479 -27.04 11.90 -14.85
C LYS A 479 -25.55 11.62 -14.65
N SER A 480 -24.82 11.59 -15.77
CA SER A 480 -23.43 11.12 -15.88
C SER A 480 -23.26 9.67 -15.43
N SER A 481 -23.58 8.75 -16.36
CA SER A 481 -22.95 7.43 -16.40
C SER A 481 -21.47 7.56 -16.80
N ALA A 482 -20.74 6.45 -16.80
CA ALA A 482 -19.32 6.34 -17.17
C ALA A 482 -18.31 7.07 -16.25
N LEU A 483 -17.87 6.33 -15.22
CA LEU A 483 -16.56 6.44 -14.55
C LEU A 483 -16.30 7.73 -13.72
N PRO A 484 -15.30 7.73 -12.81
CA PRO A 484 -14.69 8.95 -12.28
C PRO A 484 -13.85 9.63 -13.36
N SER A 485 -13.75 10.97 -13.41
CA SER A 485 -12.93 11.63 -14.45
C SER A 485 -11.45 11.25 -14.32
N LEU A 486 -10.77 11.00 -15.46
CA LEU A 486 -9.31 10.91 -15.50
C LEU A 486 -8.64 12.23 -15.10
N SER A 487 -9.33 13.37 -15.26
CA SER A 487 -8.83 14.69 -14.88
C SER A 487 -8.79 14.94 -13.36
N LEU A 488 -9.17 13.97 -12.52
CA LEU A 488 -9.14 14.12 -11.05
C LEU A 488 -7.70 14.37 -10.54
N PRO A 489 -7.54 15.14 -9.45
CA PRO A 489 -6.24 15.36 -8.82
C PRO A 489 -5.69 14.05 -8.27
N LYS A 490 -4.39 13.83 -8.45
CA LYS A 490 -3.73 12.56 -8.17
C LYS A 490 -2.43 12.78 -7.40
N VAL A 491 -2.23 12.08 -6.29
CA VAL A 491 -0.94 12.01 -5.60
C VAL A 491 -0.35 10.64 -5.87
N ARG A 492 0.66 10.60 -6.74
CA ARG A 492 1.36 9.37 -7.14
C ARG A 492 2.16 8.81 -5.97
N GLN A 493 2.24 7.49 -5.88
CA GLN A 493 3.15 6.81 -4.93
C GLN A 493 4.58 6.72 -5.46
N ASP A 494 4.75 6.76 -6.78
CA ASP A 494 6.02 6.89 -7.49
C ASP A 494 5.96 8.15 -8.36
N ARG A 495 6.92 9.07 -8.16
CA ARG A 495 6.99 10.33 -8.89
C ARG A 495 7.13 10.15 -10.41
N PHE A 496 7.79 9.08 -10.86
CA PHE A 496 8.16 8.87 -12.25
C PHE A 496 7.25 7.89 -13.00
N THR A 497 6.26 7.30 -12.31
CA THR A 497 5.30 6.33 -12.86
C THR A 497 3.86 6.81 -12.72
N GLU A 498 3.15 6.95 -13.84
CA GLU A 498 1.70 7.21 -13.88
C GLU A 498 0.94 5.90 -14.19
N ILE A 499 -0.15 5.64 -13.47
CA ILE A 499 -1.02 4.49 -13.70
C ILE A 499 -2.36 4.98 -14.25
N ILE A 500 -2.57 4.87 -15.57
CA ILE A 500 -3.81 5.32 -16.24
C ILE A 500 -4.77 4.15 -16.40
N THR A 501 -5.95 4.25 -15.77
CA THR A 501 -7.05 3.32 -16.03
C THR A 501 -7.67 3.63 -17.40
N ILE A 502 -7.70 2.66 -18.32
CA ILE A 502 -8.29 2.86 -19.68
C ILE A 502 -9.76 2.43 -19.77
N ASN A 503 -10.17 1.48 -18.93
CA ASN A 503 -11.57 1.05 -18.78
C ASN A 503 -11.77 0.43 -17.39
N ALA A 504 -13.01 0.40 -16.92
CA ALA A 504 -13.39 -0.34 -15.72
C ALA A 504 -14.42 -1.43 -16.02
N GLY A 505 -14.37 -2.51 -15.24
CA GLY A 505 -15.29 -3.64 -15.38
C GLY A 505 -14.92 -4.59 -16.51
N CYS A 506 -15.63 -5.71 -16.62
CA CYS A 506 -15.21 -6.83 -17.47
C CYS A 506 -16.38 -7.55 -18.17
N LEU A 507 -16.17 -7.91 -19.43
CA LEU A 507 -17.13 -8.71 -20.22
C LEU A 507 -17.19 -10.18 -19.76
N ASN A 508 -16.14 -10.70 -19.13
CA ASN A 508 -16.05 -12.10 -18.72
C ASN A 508 -16.90 -12.46 -17.49
N PHE A 509 -17.30 -13.73 -17.41
CA PHE A 509 -18.10 -14.32 -16.32
C PHE A 509 -17.35 -15.47 -15.62
N CYS A 510 -16.05 -15.28 -15.34
CA CYS A 510 -15.19 -16.32 -14.77
C CYS A 510 -15.73 -16.79 -13.39
N THR A 511 -15.89 -18.10 -13.20
CA THR A 511 -16.64 -18.69 -12.06
C THR A 511 -16.03 -18.46 -10.68
N TYR A 512 -14.80 -17.97 -10.61
CA TYR A 512 -14.05 -17.65 -9.39
C TYR A 512 -13.89 -16.14 -9.12
N CYS A 513 -14.30 -15.28 -10.05
CA CYS A 513 -13.87 -13.89 -10.06
C CYS A 513 -14.93 -12.91 -9.51
N LYS A 514 -14.56 -12.08 -8.53
CA LYS A 514 -15.41 -11.01 -7.98
C LYS A 514 -15.44 -9.72 -8.84
N THR A 515 -14.56 -9.57 -9.83
CA THR A 515 -14.38 -8.33 -10.61
C THR A 515 -15.66 -7.74 -11.18
N ARG A 516 -16.46 -8.56 -11.90
CA ARG A 516 -17.74 -8.11 -12.48
C ARG A 516 -18.79 -7.74 -11.42
N MET A 517 -18.70 -8.32 -10.21
CA MET A 517 -19.59 -7.95 -9.10
C MET A 517 -19.24 -6.56 -8.56
N ALA A 518 -17.95 -6.26 -8.43
CA ALA A 518 -17.46 -4.98 -7.93
C ALA A 518 -17.55 -3.84 -8.97
N ARG A 519 -16.80 -3.92 -10.09
CA ARG A 519 -16.74 -2.83 -11.09
C ARG A 519 -17.88 -2.89 -12.11
N GLY A 520 -18.36 -4.08 -12.49
CA GLY A 520 -19.48 -4.26 -13.43
C GLY A 520 -19.07 -4.81 -14.79
N THR A 521 -19.89 -4.53 -15.81
CA THR A 521 -19.56 -4.65 -17.24
C THR A 521 -18.49 -3.65 -17.64
N VAL A 522 -17.87 -3.84 -18.80
CA VAL A 522 -16.93 -2.86 -19.36
C VAL A 522 -17.59 -1.48 -19.51
N LYS A 523 -16.86 -0.45 -19.10
CA LYS A 523 -17.00 0.95 -19.51
C LYS A 523 -15.62 1.53 -19.79
N SER A 524 -15.42 2.04 -21.00
CA SER A 524 -14.14 2.63 -21.45
C SER A 524 -14.15 4.16 -21.34
N TYR A 525 -12.99 4.78 -21.13
CA TYR A 525 -12.79 6.21 -21.43
C TYR A 525 -12.53 6.39 -22.93
N SER A 526 -12.75 7.59 -23.47
CA SER A 526 -12.37 7.91 -24.85
C SER A 526 -10.85 7.86 -25.05
N VAL A 527 -10.42 7.66 -26.30
CA VAL A 527 -8.98 7.67 -26.65
C VAL A 527 -8.38 9.04 -26.32
N GLU A 528 -9.13 10.11 -26.56
CA GLU A 528 -8.74 11.50 -26.35
C GLU A 528 -8.52 11.83 -24.86
N GLU A 529 -9.39 11.37 -23.96
CA GLU A 529 -9.19 11.53 -22.50
C GLU A 529 -7.93 10.80 -22.01
N ILE A 530 -7.68 9.58 -22.52
CA ILE A 530 -6.53 8.77 -22.13
C ILE A 530 -5.23 9.39 -22.66
N VAL A 531 -5.22 9.86 -23.91
CA VAL A 531 -4.08 10.53 -24.53
C VAL A 531 -3.78 11.86 -23.81
N ALA A 532 -4.80 12.67 -23.51
CA ALA A 532 -4.61 13.93 -22.78
C ALA A 532 -3.97 13.70 -21.40
N ARG A 533 -4.50 12.77 -20.59
CA ARG A 533 -3.91 12.42 -19.28
C ARG A 533 -2.50 11.82 -19.40
N ALA A 534 -2.20 11.11 -20.49
CA ALA A 534 -0.84 10.62 -20.75
C ALA A 534 0.15 11.75 -21.09
N GLN A 535 -0.29 12.76 -21.82
CA GLN A 535 0.50 13.96 -22.13
C GLN A 535 0.70 14.86 -20.90
N GLU A 536 -0.36 15.13 -20.12
CA GLU A 536 -0.28 15.84 -18.83
C GLU A 536 0.76 15.19 -17.90
N ALA A 537 0.74 13.85 -17.76
CA ALA A 537 1.71 13.13 -16.94
C ALA A 537 3.16 13.28 -17.46
N ALA A 538 3.36 13.24 -18.78
CA ALA A 538 4.68 13.44 -19.39
C ALA A 538 5.23 14.85 -19.14
N GLU A 539 4.38 15.89 -19.19
CA GLU A 539 4.72 17.27 -18.84
C GLU A 539 5.06 17.44 -17.36
N GLU A 540 4.37 16.71 -16.46
CA GLU A 540 4.70 16.63 -15.04
C GLU A 540 6.03 15.90 -14.73
N GLY A 541 6.67 15.31 -15.75
CA GLY A 541 8.00 14.68 -15.67
C GLY A 541 8.00 13.16 -15.50
N VAL A 542 6.85 12.50 -15.67
CA VAL A 542 6.73 11.03 -15.68
C VAL A 542 7.52 10.44 -16.85
N CYS A 543 8.25 9.35 -16.61
CA CYS A 543 8.95 8.60 -17.66
C CYS A 543 8.38 7.19 -17.90
N HIS A 544 7.42 6.75 -17.09
CA HIS A 544 6.80 5.43 -17.16
C HIS A 544 5.27 5.55 -17.06
N ILE A 545 4.53 5.03 -18.04
CA ILE A 545 3.06 5.04 -18.01
C ILE A 545 2.56 3.59 -18.02
N GLU A 546 1.84 3.18 -16.99
CA GLU A 546 1.24 1.84 -16.90
C GLU A 546 -0.27 1.88 -17.20
N LEU A 547 -0.71 1.14 -18.22
CA LEU A 547 -2.13 1.01 -18.53
C LEU A 547 -2.82 0.00 -17.61
N ALA A 548 -3.78 0.47 -16.81
CA ALA A 548 -4.58 -0.34 -15.91
C ALA A 548 -5.94 -0.71 -16.54
N SER A 549 -6.28 -1.99 -16.46
CA SER A 549 -7.57 -2.54 -16.90
C SER A 549 -7.88 -3.85 -16.20
N GLU A 550 -9.14 -4.24 -16.18
CA GLU A 550 -9.61 -5.59 -15.86
C GLU A 550 -9.38 -6.60 -17.00
N ASP A 551 -9.31 -6.12 -18.25
CA ASP A 551 -9.12 -6.90 -19.47
C ASP A 551 -8.77 -5.95 -20.63
N MET A 552 -7.49 -5.63 -20.79
CA MET A 552 -7.01 -4.58 -21.71
C MET A 552 -7.48 -4.79 -23.15
N GLY A 553 -7.53 -6.05 -23.63
CA GLY A 553 -8.00 -6.37 -24.98
C GLY A 553 -9.49 -6.12 -25.20
N ALA A 554 -10.29 -5.93 -24.14
CA ALA A 554 -11.71 -5.59 -24.22
C ALA A 554 -11.98 -4.07 -24.14
N TYR A 555 -10.94 -3.23 -24.11
CA TYR A 555 -11.06 -1.78 -24.26
C TYR A 555 -11.74 -1.40 -25.59
N GLY A 556 -12.52 -0.32 -25.60
CA GLY A 556 -13.08 0.27 -26.82
C GLY A 556 -14.38 -0.37 -27.30
N VAL A 557 -14.66 -1.62 -26.92
CA VAL A 557 -15.82 -2.42 -27.35
C VAL A 557 -17.17 -1.74 -27.06
N ASP A 558 -17.27 -0.89 -26.04
CA ASP A 558 -18.49 -0.14 -25.68
C ASP A 558 -18.56 1.29 -26.24
N ILE A 559 -17.51 1.76 -26.93
CA ILE A 559 -17.40 3.12 -27.50
C ILE A 559 -17.06 3.14 -29.00
N GLY A 560 -16.80 1.99 -29.63
CA GLY A 560 -16.50 1.87 -31.07
C GLY A 560 -15.01 1.97 -31.45
N SER A 561 -14.10 1.93 -30.46
CA SER A 561 -12.64 1.92 -30.65
C SER A 561 -12.06 0.56 -30.29
N ASN A 562 -10.73 0.40 -30.30
CA ASN A 562 -10.02 -0.83 -29.94
C ASN A 562 -8.66 -0.55 -29.28
N ILE A 563 -8.07 -1.57 -28.67
CA ILE A 563 -6.79 -1.42 -27.95
C ILE A 563 -5.58 -1.12 -28.85
N GLY A 564 -5.56 -1.62 -30.10
CA GLY A 564 -4.45 -1.35 -31.02
C GLY A 564 -4.41 0.13 -31.42
N GLU A 565 -5.56 0.70 -31.76
CA GLU A 565 -5.73 2.14 -32.00
C GLU A 565 -5.23 2.98 -30.81
N LEU A 566 -5.68 2.66 -29.59
CA LEU A 566 -5.27 3.38 -28.38
C LEU A 566 -3.74 3.33 -28.16
N LEU A 567 -3.11 2.15 -28.31
CA LEU A 567 -1.68 2.01 -28.11
C LEU A 567 -0.86 2.77 -29.16
N LEU A 568 -1.29 2.77 -30.43
CA LEU A 568 -0.65 3.54 -31.49
C LEU A 568 -0.81 5.06 -31.25
N ARG A 569 -2.03 5.52 -30.97
CA ARG A 569 -2.33 6.93 -30.62
C ARG A 569 -1.51 7.42 -29.42
N LEU A 570 -1.31 6.58 -28.39
CA LEU A 570 -0.42 6.88 -27.26
C LEU A 570 1.06 6.90 -27.68
N SER A 571 1.51 5.98 -28.54
CA SER A 571 2.89 5.97 -29.04
C SER A 571 3.24 7.21 -29.87
N ASP A 572 2.30 7.71 -30.67
CA ASP A 572 2.49 8.93 -31.48
C ASP A 572 2.40 10.22 -30.64
N ALA A 573 1.59 10.23 -29.58
CA ALA A 573 1.34 11.42 -28.75
C ALA A 573 2.36 11.65 -27.62
N LEU A 574 3.13 10.63 -27.24
CA LEU A 574 4.08 10.66 -26.11
C LEU A 574 5.52 10.96 -26.54
N PRO A 575 6.29 11.74 -25.77
CA PRO A 575 7.71 11.95 -26.03
C PRO A 575 8.52 10.64 -26.07
N PRO A 576 9.56 10.51 -26.92
CA PRO A 576 10.31 9.26 -27.08
C PRO A 576 10.93 8.66 -25.81
N GLN A 577 11.19 9.49 -24.81
CA GLN A 577 11.74 9.11 -23.51
C GLN A 577 10.70 8.53 -22.51
N VAL A 578 9.40 8.64 -22.79
CA VAL A 578 8.32 8.16 -21.91
C VAL A 578 7.89 6.76 -22.35
N MET A 579 8.11 5.76 -21.49
CA MET A 579 7.81 4.36 -21.83
C MET A 579 6.43 3.91 -21.37
N LEU A 580 5.63 3.44 -22.32
CA LEU A 580 4.30 2.87 -22.10
C LEU A 580 4.37 1.37 -21.80
N ARG A 581 3.69 0.93 -20.74
CA ARG A 581 3.54 -0.47 -20.33
C ARG A 581 2.11 -0.94 -20.51
N THR A 582 1.93 -2.04 -21.24
CA THR A 582 0.64 -2.72 -21.42
C THR A 582 0.12 -3.35 -20.13
N GLY A 583 -1.21 -3.39 -20.01
CA GLY A 583 -1.94 -4.01 -18.91
C GLY A 583 -2.17 -5.52 -19.09
N MET A 584 -2.90 -6.10 -18.15
CA MET A 584 -3.34 -7.50 -18.21
C MET A 584 -4.47 -7.68 -19.23
N THR A 585 -4.39 -8.72 -20.06
CA THR A 585 -5.41 -9.03 -21.08
C THR A 585 -5.80 -10.51 -21.13
N ASN A 586 -7.03 -10.83 -21.51
CA ASN A 586 -7.47 -12.21 -21.76
C ASN A 586 -7.39 -12.57 -23.26
N PRO A 587 -7.02 -13.81 -23.62
CA PRO A 587 -6.89 -14.25 -25.01
C PRO A 587 -8.06 -13.91 -25.97
N PRO A 588 -9.36 -14.08 -25.60
CA PRO A 588 -10.46 -13.98 -26.57
C PRO A 588 -10.64 -12.59 -27.17
N TYR A 589 -10.16 -11.54 -26.51
CA TYR A 589 -10.31 -10.16 -26.94
C TYR A 589 -9.03 -9.64 -27.58
N ILE A 590 -7.85 -9.94 -27.00
CA ILE A 590 -6.57 -9.53 -27.62
C ILE A 590 -6.33 -10.21 -28.97
N MET A 591 -6.81 -11.45 -29.17
CA MET A 591 -6.74 -12.14 -30.47
C MET A 591 -7.46 -11.40 -31.62
N GLN A 592 -8.46 -10.57 -31.33
CA GLN A 592 -9.20 -9.80 -32.35
C GLN A 592 -8.42 -8.55 -32.83
N HIS A 593 -7.38 -8.17 -32.09
CA HIS A 593 -6.58 -6.96 -32.32
C HIS A 593 -5.07 -7.28 -32.32
N LEU A 594 -4.71 -8.55 -32.52
CA LEU A 594 -3.35 -9.03 -32.25
C LEU A 594 -2.30 -8.37 -33.15
N ASP A 595 -2.61 -8.18 -34.44
CA ASP A 595 -1.65 -7.63 -35.40
C ASP A 595 -1.33 -6.15 -35.10
N SER A 596 -2.33 -5.32 -34.79
CA SER A 596 -2.12 -3.92 -34.38
C SER A 596 -1.52 -3.78 -32.99
N VAL A 597 -1.71 -4.77 -32.11
CA VAL A 597 -1.01 -4.84 -30.81
C VAL A 597 0.45 -5.24 -30.99
N ILE A 598 0.77 -6.14 -31.93
CA ILE A 598 2.15 -6.50 -32.30
C ILE A 598 2.88 -5.27 -32.86
N GLU A 599 2.25 -4.55 -33.80
CA GLU A 599 2.76 -3.29 -34.35
C GLU A 599 3.07 -2.28 -33.22
N ALA A 600 2.12 -2.08 -32.30
CA ALA A 600 2.32 -1.20 -31.15
C ALA A 600 3.48 -1.65 -30.24
N LEU A 601 3.62 -2.95 -29.94
CA LEU A 601 4.71 -3.48 -29.10
C LEU A 601 6.11 -3.38 -29.73
N GLN A 602 6.19 -3.18 -31.05
CA GLN A 602 7.42 -2.91 -31.79
C GLN A 602 7.83 -1.42 -31.76
N ARG A 603 6.87 -0.49 -31.54
CA ARG A 603 7.13 0.96 -31.42
C ARG A 603 8.18 1.26 -30.34
N PRO A 604 9.10 2.24 -30.53
CA PRO A 604 10.25 2.42 -29.64
C PRO A 604 9.86 2.70 -28.18
N ASN A 605 8.83 3.52 -27.95
CA ASN A 605 8.37 3.97 -26.63
C ASN A 605 7.33 3.06 -25.94
N ILE A 606 7.07 1.84 -26.45
CA ILE A 606 6.21 0.84 -25.78
C ILE A 606 7.07 -0.35 -25.32
N TYR A 607 6.96 -0.79 -24.06
CA TYR A 607 7.69 -1.98 -23.60
C TYR A 607 7.25 -3.23 -24.38
N SER A 608 8.22 -4.05 -24.80
CA SER A 608 7.96 -5.34 -25.47
C SER A 608 7.59 -6.40 -24.43
N PHE A 609 6.41 -6.21 -23.84
CA PHE A 609 5.86 -6.93 -22.70
C PHE A 609 4.39 -7.24 -22.93
N MET A 610 3.92 -8.42 -22.49
CA MET A 610 2.50 -8.74 -22.45
C MET A 610 2.17 -9.61 -21.23
N HIS A 611 1.06 -9.30 -20.57
CA HIS A 611 0.52 -10.07 -19.44
C HIS A 611 -0.77 -10.79 -19.86
N VAL A 612 -0.66 -12.08 -20.18
CA VAL A 612 -1.77 -12.94 -20.62
C VAL A 612 -2.01 -14.07 -19.60
N PRO A 613 -3.03 -13.98 -18.72
CA PRO A 613 -3.26 -15.01 -17.71
C PRO A 613 -3.89 -16.29 -18.29
N VAL A 614 -3.13 -17.38 -18.35
CA VAL A 614 -3.62 -18.70 -18.79
C VAL A 614 -4.57 -19.33 -17.77
N GLN A 615 -4.36 -19.11 -16.46
CA GLN A 615 -5.10 -19.66 -15.31
C GLN A 615 -4.95 -21.17 -15.07
N SER A 616 -5.02 -22.01 -16.10
CA SER A 616 -4.78 -23.46 -16.04
C SER A 616 -4.40 -24.01 -17.42
N GLY A 617 -3.62 -25.08 -17.49
CA GLY A 617 -3.28 -25.78 -18.73
C GLY A 617 -4.19 -26.96 -19.06
N SER A 618 -5.35 -27.09 -18.41
CA SER A 618 -6.39 -28.07 -18.79
C SER A 618 -7.62 -27.40 -19.39
N ASN A 619 -7.99 -27.83 -20.61
CA ASN A 619 -9.23 -27.41 -21.27
C ASN A 619 -10.50 -27.74 -20.45
N ALA A 620 -10.49 -28.81 -19.64
CA ALA A 620 -11.60 -29.14 -18.76
C ALA A 620 -11.75 -28.11 -17.62
N VAL A 621 -10.62 -27.75 -16.99
CA VAL A 621 -10.58 -26.71 -15.94
C VAL A 621 -10.92 -25.33 -16.51
N LEU A 622 -10.37 -24.94 -17.67
CA LEU A 622 -10.69 -23.68 -18.34
C LEU A 622 -12.19 -23.54 -18.67
N LYS A 623 -12.82 -24.62 -19.14
CA LYS A 623 -14.27 -24.69 -19.39
C LYS A 623 -15.08 -24.52 -18.10
N HIS A 624 -14.68 -25.16 -17.00
CA HIS A 624 -15.34 -24.97 -15.70
C HIS A 624 -15.06 -23.59 -15.06
N MET A 625 -13.91 -22.98 -15.36
CA MET A 625 -13.59 -21.60 -15.03
C MET A 625 -14.45 -20.59 -15.82
N LYS A 626 -15.17 -21.02 -16.87
CA LYS A 626 -15.83 -20.17 -17.88
C LYS A 626 -14.87 -19.20 -18.58
N ARG A 627 -13.68 -19.70 -18.93
CA ARG A 627 -12.81 -19.04 -19.93
C ARG A 627 -13.40 -19.33 -21.32
N LYS A 628 -13.33 -18.34 -22.22
CA LYS A 628 -13.80 -18.43 -23.62
C LYS A 628 -12.64 -18.74 -24.59
N TYR A 629 -11.68 -19.54 -24.15
CA TYR A 629 -10.54 -19.95 -24.96
C TYR A 629 -10.05 -21.33 -24.52
N SER A 630 -9.33 -22.01 -25.41
CA SER A 630 -8.63 -23.27 -25.17
C SER A 630 -7.12 -23.06 -24.96
N VAL A 631 -6.44 -24.11 -24.47
CA VAL A 631 -4.98 -24.13 -24.32
C VAL A 631 -4.27 -23.92 -25.67
N GLU A 632 -4.84 -24.45 -26.74
CA GLU A 632 -4.33 -24.37 -28.11
C GLU A 632 -4.46 -22.95 -28.67
N GLU A 633 -5.60 -22.27 -28.45
CA GLU A 633 -5.77 -20.86 -28.82
C GLU A 633 -4.84 -19.93 -28.01
N PHE A 634 -4.62 -20.24 -26.73
CA PHE A 634 -3.65 -19.53 -25.89
C PHE A 634 -2.20 -19.77 -26.37
N GLN A 635 -1.84 -21.00 -26.76
CA GLN A 635 -0.53 -21.33 -27.31
C GLN A 635 -0.29 -20.57 -28.62
N HIS A 636 -1.28 -20.55 -29.53
CA HIS A 636 -1.18 -19.80 -30.79
C HIS A 636 -0.95 -18.29 -30.57
N LEU A 637 -1.61 -17.68 -29.57
CA LEU A 637 -1.33 -16.29 -29.16
C LEU A 637 0.12 -16.10 -28.69
N VAL A 638 0.64 -17.02 -27.86
CA VAL A 638 2.02 -16.99 -27.36
C VAL A 638 3.04 -17.14 -28.50
N ASP A 639 2.77 -18.01 -29.46
CA ASP A 639 3.66 -18.29 -30.59
C ASP A 639 3.68 -17.10 -31.56
N ARG A 640 2.50 -16.60 -31.98
CA ARG A 640 2.36 -15.39 -32.82
C ARG A 640 3.07 -14.16 -32.25
N LEU A 641 3.05 -13.97 -30.92
CA LEU A 641 3.74 -12.88 -30.23
C LEU A 641 5.28 -13.03 -30.29
N ARG A 642 5.80 -14.27 -30.24
CA ARG A 642 7.23 -14.55 -30.32
C ARG A 642 7.79 -14.49 -31.73
N ASP A 643 7.05 -15.02 -32.70
CA ASP A 643 7.44 -14.99 -34.11
C ASP A 643 7.64 -13.55 -34.61
N ALA A 644 6.82 -12.61 -34.11
CA ALA A 644 6.92 -11.18 -34.43
C ALA A 644 7.85 -10.38 -33.50
N ILE A 645 8.09 -10.84 -32.27
CA ILE A 645 8.93 -10.15 -31.27
C ILE A 645 9.70 -11.21 -30.44
N PRO A 646 10.89 -11.67 -30.90
CA PRO A 646 11.59 -12.79 -30.27
C PRO A 646 11.94 -12.58 -28.78
N ASP A 647 12.39 -11.38 -28.42
CA ASP A 647 12.77 -11.00 -27.05
C ASP A 647 11.56 -10.58 -26.16
N ILE A 648 10.30 -10.92 -26.52
CA ILE A 648 9.10 -10.46 -25.79
C ILE A 648 8.95 -11.05 -24.37
N TYR A 649 8.75 -10.19 -23.38
CA TYR A 649 8.48 -10.59 -22.01
C TYR A 649 7.01 -11.02 -21.83
N LEU A 650 6.81 -12.34 -21.68
CA LEU A 650 5.50 -12.93 -21.43
C LEU A 650 5.29 -13.28 -19.95
N LEU A 651 4.31 -12.63 -19.33
CA LEU A 651 3.85 -12.85 -17.96
C LEU A 651 2.49 -13.54 -17.94
N THR A 652 2.27 -14.51 -17.04
CA THR A 652 0.97 -15.18 -16.85
C THR A 652 0.63 -15.40 -15.37
N ASP A 653 -0.66 -15.50 -15.01
CA ASP A 653 -1.10 -16.06 -13.72
C ASP A 653 -1.59 -17.52 -13.90
N VAL A 654 -1.44 -18.32 -12.84
CA VAL A 654 -1.96 -19.70 -12.73
C VAL A 654 -2.67 -19.85 -11.38
N ILE A 655 -3.82 -20.53 -11.37
CA ILE A 655 -4.62 -20.84 -10.18
C ILE A 655 -4.43 -22.31 -9.83
N CYS A 656 -3.51 -22.58 -8.93
CA CYS A 656 -3.20 -23.92 -8.42
C CYS A 656 -4.33 -24.42 -7.52
N GLY A 657 -4.82 -25.64 -7.75
CA GLY A 657 -5.81 -26.30 -6.90
C GLY A 657 -7.23 -25.75 -7.07
N TYR A 658 -7.63 -25.39 -8.28
CA TYR A 658 -9.03 -25.08 -8.60
C TYR A 658 -9.95 -26.27 -8.24
N PRO A 659 -11.21 -26.08 -7.78
CA PRO A 659 -12.00 -27.16 -7.17
C PRO A 659 -12.29 -28.41 -8.02
N THR A 660 -12.12 -28.34 -9.34
CA THR A 660 -12.30 -29.47 -10.27
C THR A 660 -11.01 -30.02 -10.86
N GLU A 661 -9.84 -29.52 -10.43
CA GLU A 661 -8.52 -29.83 -11.00
C GLU A 661 -8.02 -31.20 -10.52
N THR A 662 -7.99 -32.19 -11.41
CA THR A 662 -7.42 -33.52 -11.15
C THR A 662 -5.89 -33.47 -11.08
N GLU A 663 -5.20 -34.61 -10.94
CA GLU A 663 -3.72 -34.63 -10.99
C GLU A 663 -3.21 -34.56 -12.44
N GLU A 664 -3.99 -35.10 -13.38
CA GLU A 664 -3.77 -35.04 -14.81
C GLU A 664 -3.91 -33.59 -15.31
N ASP A 665 -4.97 -32.87 -14.89
CA ASP A 665 -5.15 -31.44 -15.17
C ASP A 665 -3.96 -30.59 -14.68
N TRP A 666 -3.42 -30.96 -13.53
CA TRP A 666 -2.26 -30.29 -12.93
C TRP A 666 -0.98 -30.57 -13.71
N GLN A 667 -0.77 -31.82 -14.12
CA GLN A 667 0.37 -32.20 -14.96
C GLN A 667 0.34 -31.46 -16.31
N MET A 668 -0.83 -31.37 -16.96
CA MET A 668 -1.01 -30.57 -18.18
C MET A 668 -0.67 -29.09 -17.95
N THR A 669 -0.98 -28.55 -16.76
CA THR A 669 -0.63 -27.17 -16.37
C THR A 669 0.88 -26.97 -16.20
N LEU A 670 1.58 -27.90 -15.54
CA LEU A 670 3.04 -27.87 -15.43
C LEU A 670 3.72 -28.00 -16.81
N ASP A 671 3.21 -28.86 -17.67
CA ASP A 671 3.80 -29.11 -18.99
C ASP A 671 3.54 -27.97 -19.97
N LEU A 672 2.39 -27.28 -19.87
CA LEU A 672 2.17 -26.03 -20.60
C LEU A 672 3.15 -24.93 -20.15
N VAL A 673 3.39 -24.77 -18.84
CA VAL A 673 4.35 -23.78 -18.32
C VAL A 673 5.78 -24.08 -18.78
N LYS A 674 6.18 -25.36 -18.87
CA LYS A 674 7.46 -25.77 -19.47
C LYS A 674 7.54 -25.40 -20.97
N ARG A 675 6.55 -25.80 -21.77
CA ARG A 675 6.53 -25.54 -23.22
C ARG A 675 6.51 -24.05 -23.54
N CYS A 676 5.67 -23.28 -22.85
CA CYS A 676 5.55 -21.84 -23.07
C CYS A 676 6.72 -21.03 -22.51
N ASN A 677 7.59 -21.60 -21.67
CA ASN A 677 8.82 -20.98 -21.14
C ASN A 677 8.65 -19.49 -20.78
N PHE A 678 7.79 -19.20 -19.78
CA PHE A 678 7.38 -17.82 -19.48
C PHE A 678 8.47 -16.97 -18.81
N HIS A 679 8.45 -15.67 -19.10
CA HIS A 679 9.28 -14.68 -18.42
C HIS A 679 8.78 -14.36 -17.00
N GLY A 680 7.60 -14.84 -16.60
CA GLY A 680 7.19 -14.92 -15.20
C GLY A 680 5.88 -15.66 -15.01
N VAL A 681 5.74 -16.38 -13.88
CA VAL A 681 4.51 -17.09 -13.53
C VAL A 681 4.00 -16.63 -12.17
N TYR A 682 2.93 -15.84 -12.18
CA TYR A 682 2.17 -15.46 -10.98
C TYR A 682 1.34 -16.64 -10.47
N SER A 683 2.05 -17.57 -9.84
CA SER A 683 1.51 -18.68 -9.07
C SER A 683 0.57 -18.17 -7.97
N SER A 684 -0.69 -18.60 -8.02
CA SER A 684 -1.68 -18.32 -6.98
C SER A 684 -2.35 -19.62 -6.52
N ARG A 685 -2.70 -19.71 -5.24
CA ARG A 685 -3.56 -20.79 -4.74
C ARG A 685 -5.01 -20.42 -4.96
N PHE A 686 -5.86 -21.38 -5.30
CA PHE A 686 -7.30 -21.15 -5.28
C PHE A 686 -7.78 -20.77 -3.88
N PHE A 687 -8.71 -19.81 -3.82
CA PHE A 687 -9.44 -19.44 -2.61
C PHE A 687 -10.90 -19.20 -2.98
N ALA A 688 -11.81 -19.91 -2.32
CA ALA A 688 -13.24 -19.67 -2.45
C ALA A 688 -13.59 -18.21 -2.07
N ARG A 689 -14.35 -17.51 -2.92
CA ARG A 689 -14.82 -16.14 -2.69
C ARG A 689 -16.34 -16.13 -2.55
N SER A 690 -16.86 -15.57 -1.46
CA SER A 690 -18.31 -15.45 -1.22
C SER A 690 -19.03 -14.85 -2.44
N GLY A 691 -20.19 -15.43 -2.78
CA GLY A 691 -20.99 -15.06 -3.94
C GLY A 691 -20.54 -15.66 -5.30
N THR A 692 -19.30 -16.16 -5.43
CA THR A 692 -18.82 -16.74 -6.69
C THR A 692 -19.32 -18.18 -6.91
N PRO A 693 -19.63 -18.61 -8.14
CA PRO A 693 -20.05 -19.99 -8.42
C PRO A 693 -19.06 -21.06 -7.93
N ALA A 694 -17.74 -20.83 -8.07
CA ALA A 694 -16.71 -21.80 -7.68
C ALA A 694 -16.56 -21.96 -6.16
N ALA A 695 -17.05 -21.01 -5.35
CA ALA A 695 -17.09 -21.13 -3.90
C ALA A 695 -18.15 -22.11 -3.37
N ARG A 696 -19.07 -22.58 -4.24
CA ARG A 696 -20.08 -23.60 -3.90
C ARG A 696 -19.62 -25.03 -4.23
N LEU A 697 -18.43 -25.20 -4.80
CA LEU A 697 -17.86 -26.50 -5.16
C LEU A 697 -17.14 -27.13 -3.95
N PRO A 698 -17.06 -28.47 -3.85
CA PRO A 698 -16.18 -29.14 -2.89
C PRO A 698 -14.74 -28.67 -3.09
N GLN A 699 -14.10 -28.17 -2.03
CA GLN A 699 -12.75 -27.61 -2.11
C GLN A 699 -11.70 -28.72 -2.03
N LEU A 700 -10.62 -28.63 -2.82
CA LEU A 700 -9.50 -29.56 -2.73
C LEU A 700 -8.79 -29.45 -1.36
N PRO A 701 -8.19 -30.55 -0.84
CA PRO A 701 -7.47 -30.51 0.43
C PRO A 701 -6.30 -29.52 0.38
N HIS A 702 -6.16 -28.68 1.41
CA HIS A 702 -5.11 -27.65 1.50
C HIS A 702 -3.69 -28.17 1.22
N ALA A 703 -3.40 -29.43 1.62
CA ALA A 703 -2.14 -30.08 1.32
C ALA A 703 -1.86 -30.20 -0.19
N VAL A 704 -2.85 -30.55 -1.01
CA VAL A 704 -2.74 -30.65 -2.48
C VAL A 704 -2.51 -29.25 -3.08
N THR A 705 -3.37 -28.29 -2.74
CA THR A 705 -3.26 -26.89 -3.19
C THR A 705 -1.92 -26.25 -2.79
N LYS A 706 -1.36 -26.62 -1.64
CA LYS A 706 -0.02 -26.20 -1.20
C LYS A 706 1.09 -26.88 -2.01
N ARG A 707 1.01 -28.21 -2.20
CA ARG A 707 1.99 -29.00 -2.96
C ARG A 707 2.13 -28.49 -4.39
N ARG A 708 1.00 -28.34 -5.10
CA ARG A 708 0.90 -27.78 -6.46
C ARG A 708 1.50 -26.38 -6.55
N TYR A 709 1.16 -25.49 -5.62
CA TYR A 709 1.78 -24.16 -5.56
C TYR A 709 3.31 -24.21 -5.37
N GLN A 710 3.83 -25.11 -4.53
CA GLN A 710 5.27 -25.28 -4.33
C GLN A 710 5.97 -25.84 -5.58
N GLU A 711 5.35 -26.80 -6.28
CA GLU A 711 5.84 -27.36 -7.54
C GLU A 711 5.97 -26.29 -8.63
N LEU A 712 4.95 -25.45 -8.79
CA LEU A 712 4.98 -24.39 -9.80
C LEU A 712 5.95 -23.25 -9.46
N CYS A 713 6.06 -22.86 -8.19
CA CYS A 713 7.09 -21.93 -7.75
C CYS A 713 8.51 -22.48 -7.93
N ALA A 714 8.73 -23.79 -7.76
CA ALA A 714 10.01 -24.42 -8.06
C ALA A 714 10.30 -24.44 -9.58
N LEU A 715 9.29 -24.76 -10.40
CA LEU A 715 9.41 -24.73 -11.87
C LEU A 715 9.78 -23.33 -12.39
N ASP A 716 9.10 -22.28 -11.93
CA ASP A 716 9.42 -20.90 -12.32
C ASP A 716 10.78 -20.44 -11.78
N ALA A 717 11.19 -20.90 -10.59
CA ALA A 717 12.50 -20.55 -10.02
C ALA A 717 13.70 -21.20 -10.73
N CYS A 718 13.51 -22.36 -11.36
CA CYS A 718 14.55 -23.05 -12.15
C CYS A 718 14.80 -22.40 -13.52
N ASN A 719 14.00 -21.42 -13.94
CA ASN A 719 14.11 -20.78 -15.24
C ASN A 719 14.92 -19.47 -15.14
N ASP A 720 16.24 -19.50 -15.40
CA ASP A 720 17.00 -18.26 -15.60
C ASP A 720 16.78 -17.72 -17.02
N ARG A 721 15.60 -17.10 -17.14
CA ARG A 721 15.10 -16.35 -18.30
C ARG A 721 15.97 -15.16 -18.70
N HIS A 722 16.98 -14.79 -17.91
CA HIS A 722 17.83 -13.63 -18.16
C HIS A 722 19.22 -13.98 -18.70
N LEU A 723 19.59 -15.26 -18.81
CA LEU A 723 20.90 -15.69 -19.36
C LEU A 723 21.21 -15.09 -20.73
N ALA A 724 20.20 -14.94 -21.59
CA ALA A 724 20.33 -14.33 -22.92
C ALA A 724 20.65 -12.81 -22.90
N LEU A 725 20.61 -12.17 -21.73
CA LEU A 725 20.98 -10.75 -21.52
C LEU A 725 22.41 -10.57 -21.00
N LEU A 726 23.06 -11.63 -20.52
CA LEU A 726 24.40 -11.52 -19.92
C LEU A 726 25.43 -11.06 -20.96
N GLY A 727 26.15 -9.97 -20.66
CA GLY A 727 27.11 -9.34 -21.57
C GLY A 727 26.50 -8.46 -22.67
N ARG A 728 25.16 -8.36 -22.78
CA ARG A 728 24.52 -7.37 -23.68
C ARG A 728 24.58 -5.97 -23.04
N THR A 729 24.68 -4.95 -23.90
CA THR A 729 24.44 -3.56 -23.51
C THR A 729 23.03 -3.19 -23.91
N GLU A 730 22.16 -2.92 -22.94
CA GLU A 730 20.75 -2.64 -23.14
C GLU A 730 20.43 -1.19 -22.74
N ARG A 731 19.45 -0.57 -23.42
CA ARG A 731 18.90 0.73 -22.97
C ARG A 731 17.91 0.49 -21.84
N VAL A 732 18.08 1.22 -20.75
CA VAL A 732 17.33 1.04 -19.49
C VAL A 732 16.74 2.38 -19.05
N TRP A 733 15.44 2.37 -18.75
CA TRP A 733 14.70 3.52 -18.20
C TRP A 733 14.54 3.35 -16.69
N PHE A 734 14.91 4.36 -15.90
CA PHE A 734 14.90 4.30 -14.43
C PHE A 734 13.76 5.12 -13.84
N ALA A 735 12.89 4.45 -13.09
CA ALA A 735 11.69 5.07 -12.51
C ALA A 735 11.68 5.07 -10.96
N GLY A 736 12.51 4.26 -10.30
CA GLY A 736 12.52 4.22 -8.83
C GLY A 736 13.80 3.62 -8.26
N SER A 737 13.83 3.47 -6.94
CA SER A 737 14.97 2.95 -6.16
C SER A 737 14.55 1.81 -5.23
N ASP A 738 15.53 1.01 -4.79
CA ASP A 738 15.42 0.05 -3.69
C ASP A 738 16.29 0.56 -2.54
N GLU A 739 15.73 1.45 -1.71
CA GLU A 739 16.39 2.05 -0.54
C GLU A 739 16.99 0.98 0.40
N THR A 740 16.35 -0.19 0.49
CA THR A 740 16.79 -1.30 1.35
C THR A 740 18.06 -1.99 0.86
N ARG A 741 18.52 -1.66 -0.36
CA ARG A 741 19.71 -2.24 -1.01
C ARG A 741 20.67 -1.21 -1.58
N HIS A 742 20.34 0.09 -1.54
CA HIS A 742 21.07 1.16 -2.23
C HIS A 742 21.28 0.85 -3.71
N GLN A 743 20.18 0.62 -4.43
CA GLN A 743 20.17 0.34 -5.88
C GLN A 743 19.11 1.17 -6.61
N THR A 744 19.46 1.72 -7.78
CA THR A 744 18.47 2.33 -8.69
C THR A 744 17.86 1.23 -9.57
N LEU A 745 16.53 1.28 -9.74
CA LEU A 745 15.72 0.27 -10.42
C LEU A 745 15.25 0.78 -11.78
N GLY A 746 15.60 0.04 -12.83
CA GLY A 746 15.17 0.32 -14.19
C GLY A 746 14.55 -0.87 -14.90
N ARG A 747 14.06 -0.59 -16.11
CA ARG A 747 13.51 -1.57 -17.05
C ARG A 747 14.21 -1.43 -18.39
N SER A 748 14.63 -2.55 -18.97
CA SER A 748 15.05 -2.62 -20.38
C SER A 748 13.85 -2.54 -21.33
N LYS A 749 14.10 -2.45 -22.64
CA LYS A 749 13.06 -2.47 -23.70
C LYS A 749 12.13 -3.69 -23.60
N ASN A 750 12.69 -4.87 -23.33
CA ASN A 750 11.94 -6.09 -23.04
C ASN A 750 11.51 -6.23 -21.57
N PHE A 751 11.38 -5.13 -20.84
CA PHE A 751 10.84 -5.07 -19.48
C PHE A 751 11.57 -5.93 -18.42
N ALA A 752 12.77 -6.45 -18.70
CA ALA A 752 13.58 -7.11 -17.69
C ALA A 752 13.93 -6.10 -16.58
N LYS A 753 13.87 -6.54 -15.32
CA LYS A 753 14.22 -5.67 -14.18
C LYS A 753 15.74 -5.54 -14.13
N VAL A 754 16.25 -4.33 -14.33
CA VAL A 754 17.67 -4.01 -14.20
C VAL A 754 17.91 -3.29 -12.87
N LEU A 755 18.96 -3.69 -12.17
CA LEU A 755 19.45 -3.02 -10.96
C LEU A 755 20.88 -2.52 -11.20
N VAL A 756 21.11 -1.26 -10.84
CA VAL A 756 22.43 -0.61 -10.83
C VAL A 756 22.69 -0.07 -9.40
N PRO A 757 23.94 0.26 -9.02
CA PRO A 757 24.21 0.96 -7.76
C PRO A 757 23.37 2.25 -7.64
N GLN A 758 23.03 2.68 -6.42
CA GLN A 758 22.21 3.89 -6.25
C GLN A 758 22.89 5.12 -6.86
N ASP A 759 22.21 5.68 -7.85
CA ASP A 759 22.44 6.99 -8.44
C ASP A 759 21.04 7.60 -8.69
N ASP A 760 20.74 8.67 -7.96
CA ASP A 760 19.46 9.36 -8.02
C ASP A 760 19.36 10.27 -9.27
N ALA A 761 20.49 10.59 -9.92
CA ALA A 761 20.50 11.38 -11.16
C ALA A 761 19.94 10.60 -12.36
N LEU A 762 19.93 9.26 -12.30
CA LEU A 762 19.31 8.40 -13.32
C LEU A 762 17.77 8.44 -13.28
N LEU A 763 17.16 8.84 -12.16
CA LEU A 763 15.71 8.78 -11.98
C LEU A 763 14.97 9.73 -12.94
N GLY A 764 14.02 9.19 -13.71
CA GLY A 764 13.34 9.93 -14.78
C GLY A 764 14.12 10.01 -16.10
N GLN A 765 15.25 9.32 -16.21
CA GLN A 765 16.13 9.28 -17.38
C GLN A 765 16.27 7.86 -17.93
N SER A 766 17.02 7.73 -19.04
CA SER A 766 17.44 6.43 -19.57
C SER A 766 18.94 6.42 -19.85
N ALA A 767 19.58 5.28 -19.67
CA ALA A 767 21.01 5.11 -19.89
C ALA A 767 21.29 3.77 -20.60
N LEU A 768 22.49 3.64 -21.19
CA LEU A 768 22.99 2.35 -21.66
C LEU A 768 23.64 1.60 -20.48
N VAL A 769 23.25 0.35 -20.27
CA VAL A 769 23.72 -0.50 -19.17
C VAL A 769 24.29 -1.79 -19.71
N GLU A 770 25.56 -2.05 -19.38
CA GLU A 770 26.22 -3.35 -19.59
C GLU A 770 25.71 -4.33 -18.53
N ILE A 771 25.09 -5.43 -18.95
CA ILE A 771 24.55 -6.44 -18.04
C ILE A 771 25.67 -7.41 -17.63
N GLN A 772 26.05 -7.35 -16.35
CA GLN A 772 27.23 -8.07 -15.82
C GLN A 772 26.87 -9.35 -15.05
N LYS A 773 25.61 -9.49 -14.59
CA LYS A 773 25.17 -10.64 -13.79
C LYS A 773 23.67 -10.88 -13.92
N THR A 774 23.26 -12.14 -13.99
CA THR A 774 21.85 -12.55 -13.98
C THR A 774 21.41 -13.06 -12.60
N CYS A 775 20.13 -12.83 -12.29
CA CYS A 775 19.40 -13.44 -11.19
C CYS A 775 18.02 -13.88 -11.71
N VAL A 776 17.37 -14.83 -11.03
CA VAL A 776 16.06 -15.40 -11.45
C VAL A 776 14.95 -14.36 -11.67
N GLN A 777 15.03 -13.20 -10.98
CA GLN A 777 14.02 -12.14 -10.97
C GLN A 777 14.49 -10.77 -11.49
N HIS A 778 15.79 -10.59 -11.75
CA HIS A 778 16.39 -9.32 -12.17
C HIS A 778 17.78 -9.56 -12.78
N VAL A 779 18.34 -8.54 -13.42
CA VAL A 779 19.74 -8.49 -13.82
C VAL A 779 20.45 -7.34 -13.11
N GLU A 780 21.76 -7.48 -12.92
CA GLU A 780 22.63 -6.47 -12.33
C GLU A 780 23.65 -6.02 -13.40
N GLY A 781 23.91 -4.71 -13.47
CA GLY A 781 24.74 -4.14 -14.51
C GLY A 781 25.37 -2.79 -14.14
N ARG A 782 26.18 -2.27 -15.07
CA ARG A 782 26.94 -1.03 -14.94
C ARG A 782 26.51 -0.04 -16.03
N VAL A 783 26.26 1.21 -15.65
CA VAL A 783 25.99 2.29 -16.61
C VAL A 783 27.24 2.56 -17.44
N VAL A 784 27.08 2.63 -18.76
CA VAL A 784 28.15 2.89 -19.74
C VAL A 784 28.10 4.34 -20.21
N THR A 785 26.89 4.84 -20.53
CA THR A 785 26.64 6.23 -20.89
C THR A 785 25.27 6.68 -20.36
N SER A 786 25.25 7.83 -19.69
CA SER A 786 24.04 8.55 -19.25
C SER A 786 23.63 9.59 -20.29
N ASP A 787 22.41 9.49 -20.81
CA ASP A 787 21.84 10.53 -21.68
C ASP A 787 21.26 11.65 -20.79
N HIS A 788 22.13 12.52 -20.29
CA HIS A 788 21.74 13.69 -19.53
C HIS A 788 20.86 14.64 -20.35
N ARG A 789 19.77 15.12 -19.76
CA ARG A 789 18.85 16.12 -20.34
C ARG A 789 19.45 17.53 -20.32
#